data_AF-A0A7C1VD42-F1
#
_entry.id   AF-A0A7C1VD42-F1
#
_cell.length_a   1.000
_cell.length_b   1.000
_cell.length_c   1.000
_cell.angle_alpha   90.00
_cell.angle_beta   90.00
_cell.angle_gamma   90.00
#
_symmetry.space_group_name_H-M   'P 1'
#
loop_
_entity.id
_entity.type
_entity.pdbx_description
1 polymer ?
#
loop_
_entity_poly.entity_id
_entity_poly.type
_entity_poly.pdbx_seq_one_letter_code
_entity_poly.pdbx_strand_id
1 'polypeptide(L)'
;MKQFLSVSKLILISILIVQCSPSDKNHQSLFEEVQSGFISPTDSNTLWCYWYWIGDDISKDGITKDLEAMKEAGIGAAFIGNINPAEKDGNVPMLSEDWWSHMVHAVNEGKRIGVDIGSFNCPGWSMSGGPWITADKTMRHLVYSETGVSGGKRVEIRLDQPESEFQDVYVLAFPKIRQEEHSLNNSNSSIKTTPQLKNAAGLLDGSTETGVTFKEKEYSIHIRSKNPISARSIKLIPSGYNIIADCELKASVDGKFISIREFKLDRRDYRGQIGPIPLGPLAVSIPETSSNEFLLILKNIQTIAAHGATLETPTGLSGIIISETAVVENYLGKTLGRMHPTPQPNWNSYSWKTLPEWTDKQLVLAGDAVLDISGNMDESGKLTWDAPEGEWTVMRIGMTPTGVKNHPSAPQGRGYEVDKANRELVRFHFEQFIGEFLKRIPEESKSAFKYVIADSYEMGSQNWTDGFEQSFEERYGYNPKKYLPVFSGRVVGSVAESDRFLWDLRRAVADDVAKKYCGGLREIANENGLKLWLENYGHWGYPSEFLMYGGQSDLIGGEYWNEGTLGDIECKAASSAAHIYGKKTTSAECFTAKDRTYVRHPAMLKRRGDWSLTEGINHHVLHVYIHQPDDNRIPGVNAWFSTEFNRHNTWFKQGKTYFDYLRRAQHMLQQGNYVADVCYFIGEDAPIMTGAAIPELPGGYSFDYINAEVIINRLSVEDGKFVLPDGMSYRMMVLPQLETMRPELMAKLEQLVAEGGIIYGQAPKSSPSLQNYPQCDEQLKSLAAKLWAGDEKVKTYGKGAVVDGLPLQETLDYFRIGKDVDVSDEVLWTHRSLDGMEIYFLTNQSGEEIAVNPSFRVDGLKPQLWDAVTGEMQMINDYTIENGRTILPMKMEPDRSWFVVFTNQTNDLVGKGYPSNSPEYKFVQSIDTPWTIDFGKAKTAPGKITTTELTDWTKSKDERLKYYSGTANYRTVFDYKKTDTKDVFIDLGKVGVMATLTLNGKEVGTTWMDPHRLNVTEAIKEGENKLEVKVVNVWRNRITGDQKLNKEERTTWLLVDNVTPEEELIPSGLMGKVSLQNCRSGAARQ
;
A
#
# COMPACT_ATOMS: atom_id res chain seq x y z
N MET A 1 100.73 -12.50 -11.39
CA MET A 1 99.62 -11.81 -12.09
C MET A 1 98.39 -11.96 -11.20
N LYS A 2 97.66 -10.89 -10.84
CA LYS A 2 96.42 -10.37 -11.51
C LYS A 2 95.38 -11.48 -11.80
N GLN A 3 94.09 -11.40 -11.48
CA GLN A 3 93.22 -10.46 -10.71
C GLN A 3 91.96 -11.28 -10.25
N PHE A 4 91.15 -11.04 -9.21
CA PHE A 4 90.72 -9.90 -8.36
C PHE A 4 89.51 -9.04 -8.86
N LEU A 5 88.51 -8.86 -7.96
CA LEU A 5 87.23 -8.10 -8.07
C LEU A 5 86.15 -8.73 -9.01
N SER A 6 84.84 -8.62 -8.79
CA SER A 6 84.02 -7.96 -7.73
C SER A 6 82.69 -8.70 -7.48
N VAL A 7 82.13 -8.61 -6.26
CA VAL A 7 80.76 -9.02 -5.92
C VAL A 7 80.06 -7.89 -5.16
N SER A 8 78.97 -7.32 -5.70
CA SER A 8 77.88 -6.63 -4.96
C SER A 8 76.89 -5.90 -5.89
N LYS A 9 75.66 -5.66 -5.38
CA LYS A 9 74.62 -4.75 -5.91
C LYS A 9 74.00 -5.08 -7.28
N LEU A 10 73.06 -6.04 -7.30
CA LEU A 10 71.72 -5.85 -7.91
C LEU A 10 70.67 -6.88 -7.46
N ILE A 11 70.68 -7.24 -6.16
CA ILE A 11 69.64 -8.05 -5.50
C ILE A 11 69.07 -7.22 -4.34
N LEU A 12 68.27 -6.18 -4.64
CA LEU A 12 67.54 -5.40 -3.62
C LEU A 12 66.42 -4.48 -4.16
N ILE A 13 65.74 -4.88 -5.25
CA ILE A 13 64.39 -4.39 -5.57
C ILE A 13 63.51 -5.61 -5.88
N SER A 14 63.32 -6.44 -4.86
CA SER A 14 62.37 -7.57 -4.83
C SER A 14 61.31 -7.32 -3.75
N ILE A 15 60.92 -6.04 -3.60
CA ILE A 15 60.05 -5.56 -2.54
C ILE A 15 58.70 -5.19 -3.17
N LEU A 16 57.66 -5.92 -2.76
CA LEU A 16 56.25 -5.54 -2.80
C LEU A 16 55.76 -4.85 -4.10
N ILE A 17 55.60 -5.65 -5.15
CA ILE A 17 54.45 -5.47 -6.04
C ILE A 17 53.48 -6.62 -5.77
N VAL A 18 52.66 -6.45 -4.72
CA VAL A 18 51.39 -7.20 -4.66
C VAL A 18 50.53 -6.62 -5.77
N GLN A 19 50.34 -7.38 -6.84
CA GLN A 19 49.37 -7.03 -7.88
C GLN A 19 47.96 -7.32 -7.37
N CYS A 20 47.43 -6.46 -6.47
CA CYS A 20 45.99 -6.37 -6.29
C CYS A 20 45.37 -6.12 -7.68
N SER A 21 44.49 -7.00 -8.11
CA SER A 21 43.82 -6.88 -9.39
C SER A 21 42.94 -5.61 -9.42
N PRO A 22 42.57 -5.10 -10.61
CA PRO A 22 41.62 -4.00 -10.71
C PRO A 22 40.28 -4.31 -9.99
N SER A 23 39.83 -5.57 -10.06
CA SER A 23 38.66 -6.08 -9.32
C SER A 23 38.84 -5.99 -7.81
N ASP A 24 39.93 -6.49 -7.24
CA ASP A 24 40.15 -6.44 -5.77
C ASP A 24 40.08 -5.02 -5.22
N LYS A 25 40.59 -4.04 -5.98
CA LYS A 25 40.56 -2.62 -5.60
C LYS A 25 39.16 -2.02 -5.67
N ASN A 26 38.37 -2.38 -6.69
CA ASN A 26 36.99 -1.95 -6.80
C ASN A 26 36.14 -2.56 -5.68
N HIS A 27 36.29 -3.86 -5.40
CA HIS A 27 35.62 -4.54 -4.29
C HIS A 27 35.98 -3.94 -2.93
N GLN A 28 37.26 -3.63 -2.68
CA GLN A 28 37.67 -2.94 -1.45
C GLN A 28 37.04 -1.55 -1.32
N SER A 29 37.01 -0.76 -2.40
CA SER A 29 36.39 0.58 -2.40
C SER A 29 34.89 0.51 -2.14
N LEU A 30 34.20 -0.47 -2.74
CA LEU A 30 32.77 -0.69 -2.54
C LEU A 30 32.46 -1.19 -1.12
N PHE A 31 33.29 -2.08 -0.57
CA PHE A 31 33.22 -2.49 0.84
C PHE A 31 33.41 -1.31 1.79
N GLU A 32 34.40 -0.44 1.56
CA GLU A 32 34.66 0.75 2.39
C GLU A 32 33.51 1.78 2.31
N GLU A 33 32.87 1.95 1.15
CA GLU A 33 31.69 2.81 0.98
C GLU A 33 30.47 2.26 1.74
N VAL A 34 30.15 0.97 1.56
CA VAL A 34 29.05 0.30 2.27
C VAL A 34 29.30 0.32 3.79
N GLN A 35 30.53 0.04 4.23
CA GLN A 35 30.90 0.05 5.65
C GLN A 35 30.79 1.46 6.27
N SER A 36 31.25 2.49 5.56
CA SER A 36 31.25 3.88 6.06
C SER A 36 29.82 4.37 6.37
N GLY A 37 28.89 4.18 5.42
CA GLY A 37 27.48 4.56 5.60
C GLY A 37 26.73 3.71 6.64
N PHE A 38 27.20 2.50 6.93
CA PHE A 38 26.66 1.67 8.00
C PHE A 38 27.12 2.12 9.40
N ILE A 39 28.40 2.41 9.59
CA ILE A 39 28.90 2.95 10.87
C ILE A 39 28.25 4.32 11.13
N SER A 40 28.31 5.21 10.14
CA SER A 40 27.89 6.62 10.23
C SER A 40 26.87 6.97 9.14
N PRO A 41 25.57 6.74 9.37
CA PRO A 41 24.53 7.09 8.41
C PRO A 41 24.59 8.57 7.99
N THR A 42 24.67 8.79 6.68
CA THR A 42 24.91 10.10 6.05
C THR A 42 23.64 10.93 5.91
N ASP A 43 23.78 12.24 5.66
CA ASP A 43 22.64 13.13 5.36
C ASP A 43 21.95 12.77 4.02
N SER A 44 22.59 12.00 3.14
CA SER A 44 21.97 11.45 1.92
C SER A 44 21.04 10.25 2.19
N ASN A 45 21.02 9.73 3.42
CA ASN A 45 20.17 8.63 3.86
C ASN A 45 19.58 8.97 5.24
N THR A 46 18.52 9.79 5.19
CA THR A 46 17.77 10.28 6.34
C THR A 46 16.44 9.55 6.47
N LEU A 47 15.73 9.77 7.57
CA LEU A 47 14.30 9.43 7.66
C LEU A 47 13.48 10.60 7.14
N TRP A 48 12.32 10.35 6.55
CA TRP A 48 11.34 11.40 6.25
C TRP A 48 10.16 11.28 7.22
N CYS A 49 9.26 12.26 7.25
CA CYS A 49 8.02 12.15 8.03
C CYS A 49 6.83 12.81 7.32
N TYR A 50 5.64 12.26 7.57
CA TYR A 50 4.40 13.01 7.40
C TYR A 50 4.31 14.04 8.52
N TRP A 51 4.12 15.30 8.16
CA TRP A 51 4.06 16.43 9.09
C TRP A 51 2.67 17.08 9.01
N TYR A 52 1.75 16.57 9.83
CA TYR A 52 0.35 16.94 9.76
C TYR A 52 0.03 18.17 10.62
N TRP A 53 -0.56 19.17 9.97
CA TRP A 53 -1.07 20.40 10.56
C TRP A 53 -2.58 20.21 10.79
N ILE A 54 -2.99 20.13 12.06
CA ILE A 54 -4.35 19.71 12.44
C ILE A 54 -5.24 20.93 12.73
N GLY A 55 -6.38 21.02 12.05
CA GLY A 55 -7.46 21.95 12.40
C GLY A 55 -7.10 23.44 12.29
N ASP A 56 -6.18 23.78 11.39
CA ASP A 56 -5.67 25.14 11.14
C ASP A 56 -5.07 25.81 12.41
N ASP A 57 -4.66 25.02 13.40
CA ASP A 57 -3.93 25.46 14.59
C ASP A 57 -2.42 25.33 14.34
N ILE A 58 -1.82 26.43 13.87
CA ILE A 58 -0.45 26.47 13.32
C ILE A 58 0.29 27.67 13.91
N SER A 59 1.61 27.57 14.13
CA SER A 59 2.45 28.73 14.48
C SER A 59 3.86 28.66 13.91
N LYS A 60 4.44 29.81 13.58
CA LYS A 60 5.83 29.94 13.07
C LYS A 60 6.89 29.52 14.08
N ASP A 61 6.67 29.78 15.37
CA ASP A 61 7.54 29.33 16.47
C ASP A 61 7.50 27.81 16.64
N GLY A 62 6.31 27.21 16.54
CA GLY A 62 6.13 25.76 16.52
C GLY A 62 6.77 25.10 15.30
N ILE A 63 6.65 25.72 14.11
CA ILE A 63 7.29 25.27 12.87
C ILE A 63 8.82 25.21 13.02
N THR A 64 9.41 26.28 13.54
CA THR A 64 10.85 26.37 13.85
C THR A 64 11.29 25.23 14.78
N LYS A 65 10.57 25.03 15.89
CA LYS A 65 10.90 24.02 16.90
C LYS A 65 10.69 22.58 16.43
N ASP A 66 9.69 22.35 15.58
CA ASP A 66 9.43 21.03 15.00
C ASP A 66 10.56 20.63 14.04
N LEU A 67 10.95 21.53 13.13
CA LEU A 67 12.03 21.28 12.18
C LEU A 67 13.39 21.11 12.88
N GLU A 68 13.68 21.89 13.94
CA GLU A 68 14.89 21.70 14.75
C GLU A 68 14.91 20.35 15.48
N ALA A 69 13.77 19.89 16.02
CA ALA A 69 13.65 18.57 16.63
C ALA A 69 13.78 17.43 15.60
N MET A 70 13.23 17.61 14.39
CA MET A 70 13.40 16.67 13.27
C MET A 70 14.87 16.51 12.89
N LYS A 71 15.62 17.61 12.75
CA LYS A 71 17.06 17.55 12.38
C LYS A 71 17.91 16.93 13.48
N GLU A 72 17.61 17.18 14.76
CA GLU A 72 18.27 16.49 15.89
C GLU A 72 18.01 14.98 15.89
N ALA A 73 16.81 14.55 15.48
CA ALA A 73 16.44 13.14 15.33
C ALA A 73 17.06 12.44 14.11
N GLY A 74 17.61 13.18 13.14
CA GLY A 74 18.10 12.63 11.87
C GLY A 74 17.02 12.48 10.79
N ILE A 75 15.89 13.17 10.96
CA ILE A 75 14.88 13.35 9.90
C ILE A 75 15.42 14.41 8.92
N GLY A 76 15.28 14.15 7.62
CA GLY A 76 15.82 14.98 6.53
C GLY A 76 14.80 15.54 5.56
N ALA A 77 13.54 15.07 5.60
CA ALA A 77 12.44 15.74 4.91
C ALA A 77 11.12 15.67 5.71
N ALA A 78 10.28 16.70 5.58
CA ALA A 78 8.98 16.80 6.23
C ALA A 78 7.88 17.13 5.21
N PHE A 79 6.82 16.31 5.17
CA PHE A 79 5.74 16.41 4.18
C PHE A 79 4.50 17.08 4.80
N ILE A 80 4.20 18.32 4.40
CA ILE A 80 3.13 19.12 5.01
C ILE A 80 1.75 18.66 4.50
N GLY A 81 1.00 17.96 5.36
CA GLY A 81 -0.41 17.59 5.15
C GLY A 81 -1.33 18.50 5.98
N ASN A 82 -2.42 19.00 5.39
CA ASN A 82 -3.31 19.99 6.02
C ASN A 82 -4.67 19.35 6.35
N ILE A 83 -4.82 18.88 7.58
CA ILE A 83 -5.81 17.90 8.00
C ILE A 83 -6.84 18.55 8.94
N ASN A 84 -8.09 18.71 8.53
CA ASN A 84 -9.12 19.37 9.33
C ASN A 84 -10.35 18.45 9.55
N PRO A 85 -10.34 17.60 10.60
CA PRO A 85 -11.46 16.72 10.95
C PRO A 85 -12.63 17.46 11.62
N ALA A 86 -12.45 18.73 11.99
CA ALA A 86 -13.46 19.54 12.67
C ALA A 86 -14.43 20.24 11.69
N GLU A 87 -14.10 20.21 10.40
CA GLU A 87 -14.78 20.87 9.28
C GLU A 87 -15.00 22.38 9.52
N LYS A 88 -14.06 23.02 10.21
CA LYS A 88 -14.13 24.42 10.65
C LYS A 88 -12.77 25.07 10.64
N ASP A 89 -12.73 26.31 10.19
CA ASP A 89 -11.54 27.16 10.21
C ASP A 89 -11.01 27.35 11.64
N GLY A 90 -9.70 27.30 11.79
CA GLY A 90 -8.98 27.51 13.06
C GLY A 90 -8.32 28.88 13.15
N ASN A 91 -7.16 28.94 13.81
CA ASN A 91 -6.46 30.20 14.08
C ASN A 91 -5.78 30.79 12.82
N VAL A 92 -5.36 29.93 11.89
CA VAL A 92 -4.65 30.31 10.65
C VAL A 92 -5.39 29.71 9.45
N PRO A 93 -6.57 30.25 9.06
CA PRO A 93 -7.47 29.61 8.11
C PRO A 93 -6.80 29.25 6.78
N MET A 94 -6.97 28.01 6.34
CA MET A 94 -6.30 27.50 5.15
C MET A 94 -6.59 28.31 3.88
N LEU A 95 -5.61 28.39 2.98
CA LEU A 95 -5.56 29.25 1.79
C LEU A 95 -5.54 30.77 2.03
N SER A 96 -5.63 31.24 3.29
CA SER A 96 -5.41 32.66 3.61
C SER A 96 -3.94 33.07 3.40
N GLU A 97 -3.67 34.36 3.21
CA GLU A 97 -2.30 34.87 3.09
C GLU A 97 -1.46 34.65 4.37
N ASP A 98 -2.07 34.56 5.55
CA ASP A 98 -1.31 34.17 6.76
C ASP A 98 -0.95 32.68 6.73
N TRP A 99 -1.87 31.79 6.33
CA TRP A 99 -1.57 30.37 6.12
C TRP A 99 -0.46 30.16 5.08
N TRP A 100 -0.54 30.87 3.95
CA TRP A 100 0.53 30.88 2.94
C TRP A 100 1.87 31.35 3.53
N SER A 101 1.86 32.36 4.41
CA SER A 101 3.08 32.82 5.08
C SER A 101 3.64 31.82 6.10
N HIS A 102 2.82 30.90 6.63
CA HIS A 102 3.30 29.77 7.44
C HIS A 102 3.91 28.66 6.58
N MET A 103 3.29 28.32 5.43
CA MET A 103 3.86 27.41 4.43
C MET A 103 5.23 27.90 3.94
N VAL A 104 5.37 29.20 3.64
CA VAL A 104 6.66 29.80 3.25
C VAL A 104 7.67 29.82 4.41
N HIS A 105 7.23 30.06 5.65
CA HIS A 105 8.10 29.99 6.82
C HIS A 105 8.69 28.58 7.01
N ALA A 106 7.91 27.52 6.79
CA ALA A 106 8.42 26.15 6.84
C ALA A 106 9.54 25.89 5.81
N VAL A 107 9.43 26.40 4.58
CA VAL A 107 10.48 26.26 3.55
C VAL A 107 11.72 27.08 3.88
N ASN A 108 11.56 28.30 4.42
CA ASN A 108 12.67 29.12 4.89
C ASN A 108 13.43 28.44 6.04
N GLU A 109 12.73 27.80 6.98
CA GLU A 109 13.33 27.11 8.11
C GLU A 109 13.96 25.78 7.71
N GLY A 110 13.32 24.99 6.84
CA GLY A 110 13.93 23.80 6.23
C GLY A 110 15.23 24.15 5.50
N LYS A 111 15.24 25.28 4.76
CA LYS A 111 16.44 25.83 4.13
C LYS A 111 17.52 26.24 5.15
N ARG A 112 17.14 26.83 6.29
CA ARG A 112 18.07 27.24 7.37
C ARG A 112 18.75 26.04 8.02
N ILE A 113 18.02 24.96 8.27
CA ILE A 113 18.47 23.84 9.12
C ILE A 113 18.87 22.57 8.35
N GLY A 114 18.62 22.51 7.04
CA GLY A 114 18.97 21.35 6.20
C GLY A 114 17.99 20.19 6.36
N VAL A 115 16.69 20.50 6.23
CA VAL A 115 15.57 19.56 6.05
C VAL A 115 14.79 19.99 4.82
N ASP A 116 14.58 19.08 3.87
CA ASP A 116 13.76 19.32 2.69
C ASP A 116 12.26 19.37 3.07
N ILE A 117 11.49 20.20 2.38
CA ILE A 117 10.04 20.29 2.55
C ILE A 117 9.34 19.64 1.37
N GLY A 118 8.34 18.82 1.68
CA GLY A 118 7.31 18.36 0.75
C GLY A 118 5.95 18.95 1.08
N SER A 119 5.03 18.94 0.11
CA SER A 119 3.62 19.28 0.32
C SER A 119 2.76 18.23 -0.38
N PHE A 120 1.66 17.86 0.27
CA PHE A 120 0.54 17.21 -0.42
C PHE A 120 0.05 18.14 -1.53
N ASN A 121 -0.34 17.57 -2.67
CA ASN A 121 -0.76 18.33 -3.86
C ASN A 121 -2.08 19.10 -3.68
N CYS A 122 -2.85 18.81 -2.63
CA CYS A 122 -4.06 19.52 -2.24
C CYS A 122 -4.26 19.56 -0.70
N PRO A 123 -5.19 20.39 -0.20
CA PRO A 123 -5.73 20.27 1.15
C PRO A 123 -6.30 18.89 1.48
N GLY A 124 -6.22 18.46 2.75
CA GLY A 124 -6.48 17.07 3.15
C GLY A 124 -5.23 16.20 2.96
N TRP A 125 -5.44 14.91 2.66
CA TRP A 125 -4.39 13.98 2.22
C TRP A 125 -4.74 13.38 0.83
N SER A 126 -5.97 12.89 0.64
CA SER A 126 -6.43 12.30 -0.63
C SER A 126 -7.45 13.23 -1.35
N MET A 127 -7.31 13.57 -2.64
CA MET A 127 -6.15 13.25 -3.50
C MET A 127 -5.70 14.34 -4.48
N SER A 128 -6.60 15.12 -5.09
CA SER A 128 -6.28 16.22 -6.02
C SER A 128 -7.51 17.11 -6.26
N GLY A 129 -8.15 17.54 -5.18
CA GLY A 129 -9.32 18.42 -5.21
C GLY A 129 -9.06 19.81 -4.66
N GLY A 130 -9.97 20.74 -4.92
CA GLY A 130 -9.90 22.09 -4.37
C GLY A 130 -10.94 23.03 -4.95
N PRO A 131 -11.18 24.20 -4.33
CA PRO A 131 -12.22 25.16 -4.74
C PRO A 131 -12.03 25.73 -6.17
N TRP A 132 -10.85 25.56 -6.77
CA TRP A 132 -10.56 25.92 -8.16
C TRP A 132 -11.08 24.90 -9.19
N ILE A 133 -11.44 23.68 -8.78
CA ILE A 133 -11.98 22.65 -9.67
C ILE A 133 -13.49 22.86 -9.85
N THR A 134 -13.87 23.13 -11.10
CA THR A 134 -15.23 23.41 -11.55
C THR A 134 -15.86 22.17 -12.19
N ALA A 135 -17.18 22.16 -12.43
CA ALA A 135 -17.92 20.99 -12.92
C ALA A 135 -17.49 20.49 -14.30
N ASP A 136 -16.82 21.32 -15.10
CA ASP A 136 -16.18 20.97 -16.38
C ASP A 136 -14.75 20.43 -16.23
N LYS A 137 -14.17 20.47 -15.02
CA LYS A 137 -12.76 20.11 -14.74
C LYS A 137 -12.62 18.95 -13.75
N THR A 138 -13.74 18.41 -13.27
CA THR A 138 -13.83 17.35 -12.27
C THR A 138 -13.85 15.96 -12.89
N MET A 139 -13.58 14.94 -12.08
CA MET A 139 -13.90 13.55 -12.37
C MET A 139 -15.39 13.43 -12.77
N ARG A 140 -15.66 13.01 -14.00
CA ARG A 140 -17.00 12.93 -14.61
C ARG A 140 -17.36 11.52 -15.04
N HIS A 141 -18.66 11.24 -15.16
CA HIS A 141 -19.15 9.93 -15.60
C HIS A 141 -20.36 10.06 -16.51
N LEU A 142 -20.56 9.09 -17.41
CA LEU A 142 -21.73 9.04 -18.29
C LEU A 142 -23.01 8.71 -17.51
N VAL A 143 -24.02 9.54 -17.74
CA VAL A 143 -25.43 9.33 -17.36
C VAL A 143 -26.32 9.56 -18.58
N TYR A 144 -27.56 9.08 -18.54
CA TYR A 144 -28.43 9.11 -19.70
C TYR A 144 -29.92 9.25 -19.34
N SER A 145 -30.70 9.74 -20.30
CA SER A 145 -32.16 9.62 -20.33
C SER A 145 -32.59 8.84 -21.59
N GLU A 146 -33.78 8.25 -21.56
CA GLU A 146 -34.34 7.47 -22.69
C GLU A 146 -35.74 7.95 -23.05
N THR A 147 -36.08 7.93 -24.34
CA THR A 147 -37.41 8.28 -24.85
C THR A 147 -37.76 7.41 -26.05
N GLY A 148 -38.90 6.71 -25.97
CA GLY A 148 -39.42 5.92 -27.09
C GLY A 148 -40.11 6.79 -28.15
N VAL A 149 -39.79 6.58 -29.42
CA VAL A 149 -40.36 7.33 -30.56
C VAL A 149 -40.78 6.40 -31.70
N SER A 150 -42.01 6.56 -32.20
CA SER A 150 -42.43 5.97 -33.46
C SER A 150 -41.81 6.73 -34.62
N GLY A 151 -41.19 6.03 -35.56
CA GLY A 151 -40.59 6.58 -36.77
C GLY A 151 -41.54 6.61 -37.97
N GLY A 152 -40.97 6.66 -39.18
CA GLY A 152 -41.71 6.86 -40.43
C GLY A 152 -42.23 8.29 -40.60
N LYS A 153 -41.73 9.23 -39.79
CA LYS A 153 -42.18 10.63 -39.69
C LYS A 153 -41.08 11.49 -39.08
N ARG A 154 -41.21 12.79 -39.28
CA ARG A 154 -40.46 13.80 -38.53
C ARG A 154 -40.86 13.77 -37.06
N VAL A 155 -39.89 13.58 -36.18
CA VAL A 155 -40.00 13.62 -34.73
C VAL A 155 -39.49 14.98 -34.26
N GLU A 156 -40.35 15.76 -33.60
CA GLU A 156 -39.98 16.98 -32.90
C GLU A 156 -40.40 16.86 -31.43
N ILE A 157 -39.43 16.63 -30.54
CA ILE A 157 -39.63 16.42 -29.10
C ILE A 157 -38.52 17.13 -28.30
N ARG A 158 -38.75 17.39 -27.02
CA ARG A 158 -37.68 17.75 -26.09
C ARG A 158 -37.23 16.48 -25.37
N LEU A 159 -35.93 16.23 -25.34
CA LEU A 159 -35.33 15.10 -24.63
C LEU A 159 -34.99 15.51 -23.20
N ASP A 160 -35.39 14.71 -22.23
CA ASP A 160 -35.16 15.00 -20.81
C ASP A 160 -33.67 15.07 -20.48
N GLN A 161 -33.31 16.00 -19.59
CA GLN A 161 -31.95 16.13 -19.07
C GLN A 161 -31.90 15.39 -17.72
N PRO A 162 -31.04 14.36 -17.55
CA PRO A 162 -31.11 13.50 -16.37
C PRO A 162 -30.57 14.18 -15.09
N GLU A 163 -29.59 15.09 -15.22
CA GLU A 163 -28.90 15.73 -14.10
C GLU A 163 -28.77 17.25 -14.30
N SER A 164 -28.59 18.00 -13.22
CA SER A 164 -28.49 19.47 -13.27
C SER A 164 -27.12 19.97 -13.75
N GLU A 165 -26.02 19.43 -13.21
CA GLU A 165 -24.65 19.67 -13.69
C GLU A 165 -24.33 18.66 -14.82
N PHE A 166 -24.82 18.93 -16.04
CA PHE A 166 -24.78 17.96 -17.14
C PHE A 166 -24.24 18.58 -18.44
N GLN A 167 -23.28 17.90 -19.07
CA GLN A 167 -22.71 18.22 -20.37
C GLN A 167 -23.13 17.14 -21.38
N ASP A 168 -23.86 17.50 -22.43
CA ASP A 168 -24.21 16.55 -23.51
C ASP A 168 -22.94 15.97 -24.16
N VAL A 169 -23.00 14.68 -24.49
CA VAL A 169 -21.92 13.96 -25.18
C VAL A 169 -22.43 13.36 -26.50
N TYR A 170 -23.53 12.59 -26.48
CA TYR A 170 -24.19 12.09 -27.71
C TYR A 170 -25.70 11.98 -27.56
N VAL A 171 -26.42 12.02 -28.68
CA VAL A 171 -27.80 11.50 -28.78
C VAL A 171 -27.78 10.31 -29.73
N LEU A 172 -28.11 9.13 -29.22
CA LEU A 172 -28.14 7.89 -30.01
C LEU A 172 -29.59 7.44 -30.23
N ALA A 173 -29.87 6.84 -31.39
CA ALA A 173 -31.14 6.16 -31.64
C ALA A 173 -30.91 4.73 -32.11
N PHE A 174 -31.68 3.79 -31.58
CA PHE A 174 -31.62 2.38 -31.95
C PHE A 174 -33.02 1.74 -31.97
N PRO A 175 -33.24 0.66 -32.76
CA PRO A 175 -34.52 -0.03 -32.78
C PRO A 175 -34.94 -0.53 -31.40
N LYS A 176 -36.20 -0.34 -31.06
CA LYS A 176 -36.75 -0.68 -29.74
C LYS A 176 -36.86 -2.20 -29.55
N ILE A 177 -36.11 -2.73 -28.58
CA ILE A 177 -36.19 -4.15 -28.17
C ILE A 177 -37.51 -4.37 -27.43
N ARG A 178 -38.47 -5.04 -28.07
CA ARG A 178 -39.85 -5.21 -27.53
C ARG A 178 -39.89 -5.95 -26.20
N GLN A 179 -38.97 -6.88 -25.99
CA GLN A 179 -38.83 -7.68 -24.78
C GLN A 179 -38.52 -6.83 -23.53
N GLU A 180 -38.09 -5.58 -23.67
CA GLU A 180 -37.89 -4.65 -22.54
C GLU A 180 -39.21 -4.25 -21.88
N GLU A 181 -40.31 -4.22 -22.64
CA GLU A 181 -41.67 -4.01 -22.11
C GLU A 181 -42.18 -5.24 -21.34
N HIS A 182 -41.53 -6.41 -21.51
CA HIS A 182 -41.89 -7.66 -20.87
C HIS A 182 -41.06 -7.86 -19.57
N SER A 183 -41.52 -7.20 -18.50
CA SER A 183 -41.00 -7.37 -17.14
C SER A 183 -42.12 -7.57 -16.12
N LEU A 184 -41.84 -8.27 -15.02
CA LEU A 184 -42.81 -8.51 -13.95
C LEU A 184 -43.01 -7.25 -13.11
N ASN A 185 -44.27 -6.81 -12.97
CA ASN A 185 -44.66 -5.60 -12.24
C ASN A 185 -46.09 -5.74 -11.68
N ASN A 186 -46.52 -4.78 -10.85
CA ASN A 186 -47.83 -4.80 -10.18
C ASN A 186 -49.05 -4.86 -11.14
N SER A 187 -48.92 -4.51 -12.42
CA SER A 187 -50.02 -4.62 -13.39
C SER A 187 -50.21 -6.05 -13.92
N ASN A 188 -49.15 -6.85 -14.00
CA ASN A 188 -49.14 -8.19 -14.60
C ASN A 188 -48.87 -9.33 -13.60
N SER A 189 -48.46 -9.00 -12.38
CA SER A 189 -48.01 -9.95 -11.36
C SER A 189 -48.58 -9.66 -9.97
N SER A 190 -48.41 -10.62 -9.07
CA SER A 190 -48.74 -10.55 -7.65
C SER A 190 -47.56 -11.03 -6.83
N ILE A 191 -47.35 -10.45 -5.65
CA ILE A 191 -46.20 -10.73 -4.78
C ILE A 191 -46.65 -11.15 -3.38
N LYS A 192 -46.01 -12.19 -2.84
CA LYS A 192 -46.15 -12.67 -1.47
C LYS A 192 -44.78 -12.81 -0.84
N THR A 193 -44.68 -12.52 0.44
CA THR A 193 -43.42 -12.54 1.20
C THR A 193 -43.58 -13.40 2.43
N THR A 194 -42.52 -14.13 2.79
CA THR A 194 -42.46 -14.95 3.99
C THR A 194 -41.06 -14.82 4.59
N PRO A 195 -40.90 -14.15 5.74
CA PRO A 195 -41.93 -13.46 6.53
C PRO A 195 -42.62 -12.29 5.81
N GLN A 196 -43.84 -11.93 6.22
CA GLN A 196 -44.69 -10.98 5.50
C GLN A 196 -44.22 -9.52 5.66
N LEU A 197 -43.91 -8.86 4.54
CA LEU A 197 -43.56 -7.43 4.48
C LEU A 197 -44.81 -6.53 4.38
N LYS A 198 -44.72 -5.34 5.00
CA LYS A 198 -45.82 -4.36 5.07
C LYS A 198 -46.14 -3.69 3.73
N ASN A 199 -45.14 -3.48 2.88
CA ASN A 199 -45.28 -2.88 1.54
C ASN A 199 -44.68 -3.79 0.45
N ALA A 200 -44.99 -5.11 0.47
CA ALA A 200 -44.40 -6.06 -0.48
C ALA A 200 -44.61 -5.66 -1.96
N ALA A 201 -45.69 -4.95 -2.29
CA ALA A 201 -45.97 -4.46 -3.64
C ALA A 201 -44.99 -3.37 -4.13
N GLY A 202 -44.31 -2.63 -3.24
CA GLY A 202 -43.33 -1.62 -3.64
C GLY A 202 -42.21 -2.19 -4.52
N LEU A 203 -41.77 -3.41 -4.19
CA LEU A 203 -40.77 -4.17 -4.95
C LEU A 203 -41.12 -4.39 -6.44
N LEU A 204 -42.37 -4.18 -6.85
CA LEU A 204 -42.88 -4.36 -8.22
C LEU A 204 -43.59 -3.11 -8.80
N ASP A 205 -43.44 -1.93 -8.17
CA ASP A 205 -44.00 -0.68 -8.72
C ASP A 205 -43.04 0.07 -9.66
N GLY A 206 -41.74 -0.21 -9.57
CA GLY A 206 -40.70 0.36 -10.44
C GLY A 206 -40.07 1.66 -9.93
N SER A 207 -40.50 2.18 -8.78
CA SER A 207 -39.90 3.37 -8.16
C SER A 207 -38.68 3.02 -7.30
N THR A 208 -37.71 3.94 -7.29
CA THR A 208 -36.56 3.90 -6.36
C THR A 208 -36.94 4.36 -4.95
N GLU A 209 -38.05 5.08 -4.78
CA GLU A 209 -38.47 5.73 -3.54
C GLU A 209 -39.25 4.81 -2.58
N THR A 210 -39.94 3.79 -3.10
CA THR A 210 -40.96 2.99 -2.39
C THR A 210 -40.39 1.76 -1.65
N GLY A 211 -39.22 1.93 -1.02
CA GLY A 211 -38.43 0.89 -0.38
C GLY A 211 -39.16 0.01 0.66
N VAL A 212 -38.73 -1.26 0.74
CA VAL A 212 -39.05 -2.17 1.86
C VAL A 212 -37.81 -2.43 2.69
N THR A 213 -38.00 -2.59 4.01
CA THR A 213 -36.93 -2.98 4.94
C THR A 213 -37.12 -4.40 5.45
N PHE A 214 -36.02 -5.15 5.48
CA PHE A 214 -35.94 -6.48 6.06
C PHE A 214 -35.58 -6.38 7.55
N LYS A 215 -36.15 -7.28 8.35
CA LYS A 215 -35.87 -7.39 9.80
C LYS A 215 -35.31 -8.76 10.17
N GLU A 216 -35.85 -9.79 9.52
CA GLU A 216 -35.42 -11.18 9.70
C GLU A 216 -34.20 -11.49 8.81
N LYS A 217 -33.46 -12.55 9.17
CA LYS A 217 -32.24 -12.95 8.45
C LYS A 217 -32.48 -13.73 7.16
N GLU A 218 -33.72 -14.13 6.89
CA GLU A 218 -34.14 -14.78 5.64
C GLU A 218 -35.52 -14.25 5.20
N TYR A 219 -35.69 -14.05 3.89
CA TYR A 219 -37.00 -13.78 3.26
C TYR A 219 -37.15 -14.58 1.96
N SER A 220 -38.25 -15.33 1.87
CA SER A 220 -38.78 -15.90 0.63
C SER A 220 -39.75 -14.92 -0.04
N ILE A 221 -39.46 -14.50 -1.27
CA ILE A 221 -40.23 -13.55 -2.06
C ILE A 221 -40.79 -14.28 -3.28
N HIS A 222 -42.08 -14.66 -3.23
CA HIS A 222 -42.78 -15.36 -4.30
C HIS A 222 -43.53 -14.35 -5.18
N ILE A 223 -43.12 -14.24 -6.44
CA ILE A 223 -43.75 -13.44 -7.49
C ILE A 223 -44.49 -14.39 -8.44
N ARG A 224 -45.80 -14.19 -8.60
CA ARG A 224 -46.65 -14.97 -9.52
C ARG A 224 -47.28 -14.06 -10.57
N SER A 225 -46.96 -14.29 -11.83
CA SER A 225 -47.49 -13.55 -12.97
C SER A 225 -48.83 -14.11 -13.47
N LYS A 226 -49.57 -13.30 -14.23
CA LYS A 226 -50.84 -13.71 -14.87
C LYS A 226 -50.62 -14.71 -16.02
N ASN A 227 -49.58 -14.48 -16.81
CA ASN A 227 -49.13 -15.33 -17.93
C ASN A 227 -47.66 -15.72 -17.69
N PRO A 228 -47.18 -16.88 -18.18
CA PRO A 228 -45.76 -17.18 -18.18
C PRO A 228 -44.93 -16.12 -18.92
N ILE A 229 -43.70 -15.88 -18.44
CA ILE A 229 -42.67 -15.13 -19.17
C ILE A 229 -41.43 -16.00 -19.36
N SER A 230 -40.66 -15.72 -20.41
CA SER A 230 -39.39 -16.37 -20.74
C SER A 230 -38.23 -15.56 -20.16
N ALA A 231 -38.05 -15.64 -18.84
CA ALA A 231 -37.14 -14.76 -18.10
C ALA A 231 -35.65 -15.04 -18.42
N ARG A 232 -34.87 -13.96 -18.58
CA ARG A 232 -33.42 -14.00 -18.92
C ARG A 232 -32.56 -13.06 -18.08
N SER A 233 -33.16 -12.19 -17.26
CA SER A 233 -32.44 -11.40 -16.27
C SER A 233 -33.23 -11.17 -14.98
N ILE A 234 -32.50 -10.88 -13.90
CA ILE A 234 -33.03 -10.25 -12.69
C ILE A 234 -32.19 -9.01 -12.34
N LYS A 235 -32.86 -7.88 -12.05
CA LYS A 235 -32.25 -6.67 -11.49
C LYS A 235 -32.80 -6.44 -10.07
N LEU A 236 -31.92 -6.28 -9.07
CA LEU A 236 -32.28 -5.87 -7.71
C LEU A 236 -31.90 -4.40 -7.50
N ILE A 237 -32.85 -3.55 -7.13
CA ILE A 237 -32.64 -2.10 -6.90
C ILE A 237 -32.50 -1.85 -5.39
N PRO A 238 -31.41 -1.24 -4.89
CA PRO A 238 -31.22 -0.98 -3.47
C PRO A 238 -32.02 0.24 -3.00
N SER A 239 -32.60 0.19 -1.79
CA SER A 239 -33.39 1.30 -1.23
C SER A 239 -32.53 2.37 -0.52
N GLY A 240 -31.26 2.55 -0.91
CA GLY A 240 -30.28 3.39 -0.20
C GLY A 240 -29.91 2.89 1.21
N TYR A 241 -30.35 1.69 1.58
CA TYR A 241 -30.06 1.05 2.86
C TYR A 241 -28.99 -0.04 2.70
N ASN A 242 -28.08 -0.16 3.66
CA ASN A 242 -26.98 -1.11 3.59
C ASN A 242 -27.50 -2.55 3.56
N ILE A 243 -27.12 -3.33 2.56
CA ILE A 243 -27.56 -4.73 2.43
C ILE A 243 -26.45 -5.64 1.89
N ILE A 244 -26.23 -6.75 2.60
CA ILE A 244 -25.62 -7.96 2.05
C ILE A 244 -26.63 -9.09 2.23
N ALA A 245 -26.81 -9.91 1.20
CA ALA A 245 -27.60 -11.14 1.26
C ALA A 245 -27.05 -12.17 0.26
N ASP A 246 -27.18 -13.44 0.60
CA ASP A 246 -27.01 -14.53 -0.36
C ASP A 246 -28.35 -14.77 -1.06
N CYS A 247 -28.36 -14.81 -2.39
CA CYS A 247 -29.57 -14.83 -3.20
C CYS A 247 -29.70 -16.13 -4.00
N GLU A 248 -30.83 -16.82 -3.87
CA GLU A 248 -31.18 -18.00 -4.66
C GLU A 248 -32.49 -17.73 -5.41
N LEU A 249 -32.42 -17.59 -6.75
CA LEU A 249 -33.61 -17.43 -7.59
C LEU A 249 -34.09 -18.81 -8.09
N LYS A 250 -35.37 -19.09 -7.89
CA LYS A 250 -36.06 -20.30 -8.35
C LYS A 250 -37.21 -19.95 -9.28
N ALA A 251 -37.57 -20.90 -10.14
CA ALA A 251 -38.79 -20.83 -10.95
C ALA A 251 -39.53 -22.17 -10.90
N SER A 252 -40.86 -22.12 -11.01
CA SER A 252 -41.72 -23.30 -11.11
C SER A 252 -41.67 -23.86 -12.53
N VAL A 253 -41.07 -25.02 -12.70
CA VAL A 253 -40.99 -25.78 -13.96
C VAL A 253 -41.58 -27.17 -13.71
N ASP A 254 -42.50 -27.60 -14.58
CA ASP A 254 -43.30 -28.83 -14.41
C ASP A 254 -43.94 -28.98 -13.00
N GLY A 255 -44.36 -27.86 -12.42
CA GLY A 255 -44.98 -27.78 -11.10
C GLY A 255 -44.01 -27.94 -9.91
N LYS A 256 -42.70 -27.81 -10.13
CA LYS A 256 -41.66 -27.87 -9.08
C LYS A 256 -40.75 -26.65 -9.16
N PHE A 257 -40.42 -26.07 -8.01
CA PHE A 257 -39.41 -25.02 -7.94
C PHE A 257 -38.00 -25.63 -8.11
N ILE A 258 -37.35 -25.29 -9.22
CA ILE A 258 -35.93 -25.58 -9.47
C ILE A 258 -35.09 -24.32 -9.24
N SER A 259 -33.84 -24.49 -8.79
CA SER A 259 -32.90 -23.36 -8.67
C SER A 259 -32.37 -22.98 -10.05
N ILE A 260 -32.40 -21.68 -10.36
CA ILE A 260 -32.02 -21.11 -11.66
C ILE A 260 -30.67 -20.40 -11.56
N ARG A 261 -30.45 -19.67 -10.46
CA ARG A 261 -29.23 -18.89 -10.23
C ARG A 261 -29.03 -18.62 -8.74
N GLU A 262 -27.83 -18.92 -8.26
CA GLU A 262 -27.32 -18.39 -6.99
C GLU A 262 -26.35 -17.25 -7.27
N PHE A 263 -26.43 -16.19 -6.47
CA PHE A 263 -25.60 -14.99 -6.58
C PHE A 263 -25.56 -14.24 -5.23
N LYS A 264 -24.66 -13.26 -5.10
CA LYS A 264 -24.54 -12.44 -3.89
C LYS A 264 -24.99 -11.01 -4.14
N LEU A 265 -25.83 -10.48 -3.26
CA LEU A 265 -26.11 -9.05 -3.14
C LEU A 265 -25.09 -8.42 -2.20
N ASP A 266 -24.32 -7.43 -2.69
CA ASP A 266 -23.40 -6.63 -1.87
C ASP A 266 -23.56 -5.13 -2.18
N ARG A 267 -24.18 -4.43 -1.23
CA ARG A 267 -24.50 -3.00 -1.20
C ARG A 267 -24.29 -2.46 0.22
N ARG A 268 -23.11 -2.70 0.78
CA ARG A 268 -22.70 -2.29 2.13
C ARG A 268 -22.21 -0.83 2.27
N ASP A 269 -22.05 -0.13 1.15
CA ASP A 269 -21.54 1.23 1.09
C ASP A 269 -22.10 1.93 -0.17
N TYR A 270 -22.37 3.22 -0.04
CA TYR A 270 -23.02 4.12 -1.01
C TYR A 270 -22.31 5.48 -1.11
N ARG A 271 -21.15 5.65 -0.47
CA ARG A 271 -20.29 6.84 -0.65
C ARG A 271 -19.85 6.96 -2.12
N GLY A 272 -19.67 8.18 -2.62
CA GLY A 272 -19.20 8.44 -4.00
C GLY A 272 -17.80 7.86 -4.28
N GLN A 273 -17.00 7.68 -3.23
CA GLN A 273 -15.74 6.93 -3.24
C GLN A 273 -15.91 5.46 -3.70
N ILE A 274 -17.13 4.89 -3.66
CA ILE A 274 -17.43 3.54 -4.19
C ILE A 274 -17.94 3.61 -5.65
N GLY A 275 -17.70 4.72 -6.33
CA GLY A 275 -18.18 5.01 -7.68
C GLY A 275 -19.50 5.79 -7.70
N PRO A 276 -19.77 6.54 -8.77
CA PRO A 276 -20.72 7.65 -8.77
C PRO A 276 -22.20 7.25 -8.91
N ILE A 277 -22.53 5.98 -9.14
CA ILE A 277 -23.90 5.49 -9.29
C ILE A 277 -24.27 4.55 -8.12
N PRO A 278 -24.36 5.05 -6.88
CA PRO A 278 -24.45 4.21 -5.67
C PRO A 278 -25.73 3.37 -5.61
N LEU A 279 -26.86 3.92 -6.07
CA LEU A 279 -28.17 3.25 -6.11
C LEU A 279 -28.39 2.38 -7.36
N GLY A 280 -27.38 2.24 -8.22
CA GLY A 280 -27.50 1.45 -9.45
C GLY A 280 -27.81 -0.03 -9.18
N PRO A 281 -28.64 -0.68 -10.03
CA PRO A 281 -29.13 -2.03 -9.78
C PRO A 281 -28.00 -3.08 -9.77
N LEU A 282 -28.18 -4.13 -8.99
CA LEU A 282 -27.45 -5.38 -9.20
C LEU A 282 -28.15 -6.15 -10.32
N ALA A 283 -27.55 -6.19 -11.51
CA ALA A 283 -28.06 -6.94 -12.66
C ALA A 283 -27.35 -8.29 -12.79
N VAL A 284 -28.14 -9.36 -12.86
CA VAL A 284 -27.70 -10.76 -12.95
C VAL A 284 -28.36 -11.40 -14.17
N SER A 285 -27.57 -12.12 -14.96
CA SER A 285 -28.07 -12.91 -16.09
C SER A 285 -28.47 -14.30 -15.60
N ILE A 286 -29.53 -14.86 -16.18
CA ILE A 286 -30.04 -16.19 -15.87
C ILE A 286 -30.28 -17.00 -17.15
N PRO A 287 -30.16 -18.34 -17.11
CA PRO A 287 -30.60 -19.20 -18.20
C PRO A 287 -32.06 -18.92 -18.54
N GLU A 288 -32.41 -18.99 -19.83
CA GLU A 288 -33.78 -18.76 -20.28
C GLU A 288 -34.77 -19.69 -19.58
N THR A 289 -35.66 -19.09 -18.80
CA THR A 289 -36.54 -19.81 -17.88
C THR A 289 -37.99 -19.39 -18.12
N SER A 290 -38.76 -20.24 -18.81
CA SER A 290 -40.19 -20.02 -19.01
C SER A 290 -40.98 -20.44 -17.75
N SER A 291 -41.60 -19.48 -17.06
CA SER A 291 -42.42 -19.76 -15.88
C SER A 291 -43.41 -18.62 -15.57
N ASN A 292 -44.43 -18.92 -14.77
CA ASN A 292 -45.35 -17.94 -14.18
C ASN A 292 -45.22 -17.80 -12.64
N GLU A 293 -44.33 -18.56 -12.00
CA GLU A 293 -44.10 -18.52 -10.55
C GLU A 293 -42.60 -18.52 -10.27
N PHE A 294 -42.09 -17.38 -9.79
CA PHE A 294 -40.70 -17.15 -9.42
C PHE A 294 -40.57 -16.97 -7.91
N LEU A 295 -39.52 -17.53 -7.31
CA LEU A 295 -39.24 -17.44 -5.89
C LEU A 295 -37.79 -16.99 -5.69
N LEU A 296 -37.60 -15.73 -5.28
CA LEU A 296 -36.31 -15.21 -4.83
C LEU A 296 -36.19 -15.46 -3.33
N ILE A 297 -35.18 -16.23 -2.91
CA ILE A 297 -34.85 -16.42 -1.50
C ILE A 297 -33.63 -15.57 -1.18
N LEU A 298 -33.77 -14.66 -0.21
CA LEU A 298 -32.70 -13.87 0.37
C LEU A 298 -32.32 -14.50 1.71
N LYS A 299 -31.08 -14.96 1.86
CA LYS A 299 -30.54 -15.62 3.06
C LYS A 299 -29.42 -14.77 3.67
N ASN A 300 -29.07 -15.05 4.93
CA ASN A 300 -27.95 -14.44 5.66
C ASN A 300 -27.95 -12.90 5.65
N ILE A 301 -29.14 -12.27 5.68
CA ILE A 301 -29.29 -10.83 5.45
C ILE A 301 -28.57 -10.02 6.55
N GLN A 302 -27.55 -9.27 6.17
CA GLN A 302 -26.70 -8.55 7.12
C GLN A 302 -27.23 -7.13 7.34
N THR A 303 -27.45 -6.78 8.60
CA THR A 303 -27.52 -5.38 9.01
C THR A 303 -26.09 -4.86 9.14
N ILE A 304 -25.80 -3.71 8.56
CA ILE A 304 -24.43 -3.17 8.51
C ILE A 304 -24.51 -1.67 8.75
N ALA A 305 -23.88 -1.17 9.81
CA ALA A 305 -23.77 0.26 10.07
C ALA A 305 -23.19 0.98 8.84
N ALA A 306 -23.64 2.22 8.59
CA ALA A 306 -23.02 3.07 7.58
C ALA A 306 -21.54 3.32 7.94
N HIS A 307 -20.69 3.60 6.95
CA HIS A 307 -19.28 3.91 7.20
C HIS A 307 -19.15 5.08 8.21
N GLY A 308 -18.45 4.86 9.31
CA GLY A 308 -18.31 5.82 10.42
C GLY A 308 -19.47 5.84 11.45
N ALA A 309 -20.54 5.07 11.26
CA ALA A 309 -21.67 5.00 12.20
C ALA A 309 -21.49 3.89 13.25
N THR A 310 -21.98 4.14 14.47
CA THR A 310 -21.97 3.18 15.59
C THR A 310 -23.28 2.40 15.77
N LEU A 311 -24.30 2.70 14.96
CA LEU A 311 -25.63 2.09 15.03
C LEU A 311 -25.95 1.34 13.73
N GLU A 312 -26.59 0.18 13.86
CA GLU A 312 -27.18 -0.54 12.73
C GLU A 312 -28.26 0.33 12.06
N THR A 313 -28.08 0.61 10.76
CA THR A 313 -29.11 1.21 9.91
C THR A 313 -30.06 0.14 9.39
N PRO A 314 -31.29 0.48 8.95
CA PRO A 314 -32.15 -0.48 8.27
C PRO A 314 -31.46 -1.08 7.04
N THR A 315 -31.91 -2.26 6.62
CA THR A 315 -31.43 -2.97 5.41
C THR A 315 -32.63 -3.24 4.48
N GLY A 316 -32.48 -3.11 3.16
CA GLY A 316 -33.64 -3.07 2.26
C GLY A 316 -33.38 -3.08 0.75
N LEU A 317 -34.46 -3.21 -0.01
CA LEU A 317 -34.54 -3.12 -1.47
C LEU A 317 -35.73 -2.23 -1.86
N SER A 318 -35.63 -1.53 -2.98
CA SER A 318 -36.74 -0.75 -3.58
C SER A 318 -37.43 -1.50 -4.71
N GLY A 319 -36.69 -2.27 -5.52
CA GLY A 319 -37.27 -2.96 -6.68
C GLY A 319 -36.66 -4.33 -6.98
N ILE A 320 -37.47 -5.20 -7.58
CA ILE A 320 -37.11 -6.47 -8.19
C ILE A 320 -37.68 -6.47 -9.61
N ILE A 321 -36.82 -6.47 -10.63
CA ILE A 321 -37.23 -6.58 -12.03
C ILE A 321 -36.79 -7.94 -12.54
N ILE A 322 -37.74 -8.82 -12.86
CA ILE A 322 -37.50 -10.04 -13.65
C ILE A 322 -38.03 -9.76 -15.06
N SER A 323 -37.21 -9.98 -16.09
CA SER A 323 -37.54 -9.58 -17.48
C SER A 323 -37.17 -10.66 -18.50
N GLU A 324 -37.88 -10.65 -19.64
CA GLU A 324 -37.52 -11.43 -20.82
C GLU A 324 -36.28 -10.90 -21.55
N THR A 325 -35.94 -9.62 -21.38
CA THR A 325 -34.67 -9.06 -21.89
C THR A 325 -33.50 -9.59 -21.08
N ALA A 326 -32.47 -10.02 -21.81
CA ALA A 326 -31.21 -10.45 -21.25
C ALA A 326 -30.26 -9.25 -21.01
N VAL A 327 -29.35 -9.36 -20.04
CA VAL A 327 -28.57 -8.22 -19.53
C VAL A 327 -27.09 -8.57 -19.39
N VAL A 328 -26.21 -7.61 -19.64
CA VAL A 328 -24.81 -7.71 -19.23
C VAL A 328 -24.75 -7.79 -17.69
N GLU A 329 -24.37 -8.94 -17.16
CA GLU A 329 -24.24 -9.16 -15.72
C GLU A 329 -23.16 -8.24 -15.14
N ASN A 330 -23.51 -7.59 -14.02
CA ASN A 330 -22.70 -6.58 -13.35
C ASN A 330 -22.21 -5.43 -14.26
N TYR A 331 -22.98 -5.04 -15.28
CA TYR A 331 -22.63 -3.92 -16.18
C TYR A 331 -22.18 -2.66 -15.43
N LEU A 332 -22.82 -2.33 -14.30
CA LEU A 332 -22.52 -1.18 -13.45
C LEU A 332 -21.08 -1.18 -12.89
N GLY A 333 -20.52 -2.36 -12.58
CA GLY A 333 -19.12 -2.49 -12.18
C GLY A 333 -18.18 -2.52 -13.38
N LYS A 334 -18.63 -3.16 -14.47
CA LYS A 334 -17.89 -3.21 -15.74
C LYS A 334 -17.76 -1.86 -16.44
N THR A 335 -18.66 -0.88 -16.17
CA THR A 335 -18.60 0.53 -16.62
C THR A 335 -17.95 1.47 -15.60
N LEU A 336 -17.39 0.96 -14.49
CA LEU A 336 -16.90 1.75 -13.35
C LEU A 336 -17.96 2.68 -12.70
N GLY A 337 -19.25 2.46 -12.96
CA GLY A 337 -20.34 3.20 -12.29
C GLY A 337 -20.46 2.87 -10.79
N ARG A 338 -20.02 1.66 -10.38
CA ARG A 338 -19.88 1.27 -8.97
C ARG A 338 -18.74 0.26 -8.77
N MET A 339 -17.84 0.57 -7.85
CA MET A 339 -16.60 -0.17 -7.57
C MET A 339 -16.77 -1.22 -6.47
N HIS A 340 -15.70 -1.96 -6.17
CA HIS A 340 -15.68 -2.93 -5.07
C HIS A 340 -15.89 -2.23 -3.70
N PRO A 341 -16.82 -2.70 -2.85
CA PRO A 341 -17.28 -1.93 -1.68
C PRO A 341 -16.44 -2.17 -0.40
N THR A 342 -15.15 -2.50 -0.54
CA THR A 342 -14.20 -2.71 0.55
C THR A 342 -12.87 -2.02 0.22
N PRO A 343 -12.06 -1.60 1.21
CA PRO A 343 -10.78 -0.92 0.96
C PRO A 343 -9.81 -1.82 0.19
N GLN A 344 -9.74 -3.10 0.57
CA GLN A 344 -8.96 -4.13 -0.11
C GLN A 344 -9.90 -5.00 -0.97
N PRO A 345 -9.92 -4.82 -2.30
CA PRO A 345 -10.41 -5.83 -3.24
C PRO A 345 -9.36 -6.94 -3.44
N ASN A 346 -9.81 -8.12 -3.83
CA ASN A 346 -8.90 -9.19 -4.27
C ASN A 346 -8.38 -8.88 -5.68
N TRP A 347 -7.23 -9.45 -6.05
CA TRP A 347 -6.65 -9.33 -7.40
C TRP A 347 -7.66 -9.64 -8.53
N ASN A 348 -8.56 -10.61 -8.31
CA ASN A 348 -9.59 -11.04 -9.25
C ASN A 348 -10.99 -10.44 -9.01
N SER A 349 -11.14 -9.41 -8.15
CA SER A 349 -12.43 -8.75 -7.89
C SER A 349 -13.07 -8.11 -9.13
N TYR A 350 -12.29 -7.90 -10.21
CA TYR A 350 -12.74 -7.37 -11.49
C TYR A 350 -12.54 -8.35 -12.67
N SER A 351 -12.30 -9.63 -12.38
CA SER A 351 -12.24 -10.72 -13.37
C SER A 351 -13.57 -11.49 -13.39
N TRP A 352 -14.47 -11.12 -14.30
CA TRP A 352 -15.79 -11.76 -14.43
C TRP A 352 -15.76 -12.96 -15.36
N LYS A 353 -16.58 -13.98 -15.06
CA LYS A 353 -16.80 -15.11 -15.99
C LYS A 353 -17.64 -14.66 -17.18
N THR A 354 -17.18 -14.96 -18.39
CA THR A 354 -17.98 -14.84 -19.61
C THR A 354 -19.26 -15.66 -19.47
N LEU A 355 -20.39 -15.06 -19.81
CA LEU A 355 -21.70 -15.72 -19.80
C LEU A 355 -21.95 -16.44 -21.15
N PRO A 356 -22.81 -17.46 -21.18
CA PRO A 356 -23.18 -18.13 -22.43
C PRO A 356 -23.91 -17.16 -23.37
N GLU A 357 -23.57 -17.22 -24.66
CA GLU A 357 -24.21 -16.43 -25.71
C GLU A 357 -25.69 -16.76 -25.90
N TRP A 358 -26.46 -15.75 -26.31
CA TRP A 358 -27.90 -15.89 -26.60
C TRP A 358 -28.11 -15.90 -28.12
N THR A 359 -28.73 -16.95 -28.63
CA THR A 359 -28.80 -17.21 -30.08
C THR A 359 -29.94 -16.48 -30.79
N ASP A 360 -30.91 -15.92 -30.06
CA ASP A 360 -31.99 -15.10 -30.64
C ASP A 360 -31.52 -13.65 -30.83
N LYS A 361 -31.36 -13.27 -32.10
CA LYS A 361 -30.96 -11.92 -32.53
C LYS A 361 -31.98 -10.82 -32.21
N GLN A 362 -33.18 -11.16 -31.74
CA GLN A 362 -34.17 -10.17 -31.27
C GLN A 362 -33.88 -9.67 -29.85
N LEU A 363 -32.98 -10.33 -29.10
CA LEU A 363 -32.64 -10.02 -27.71
C LEU A 363 -31.39 -9.13 -27.56
N VAL A 364 -30.70 -8.85 -28.67
CA VAL A 364 -29.44 -8.10 -28.71
C VAL A 364 -29.54 -6.98 -29.73
N LEU A 365 -28.91 -5.85 -29.44
CA LEU A 365 -28.88 -4.69 -30.33
C LEU A 365 -27.75 -4.87 -31.36
N ALA A 366 -28.08 -4.98 -32.65
CA ALA A 366 -27.07 -5.00 -33.69
C ALA A 366 -26.29 -3.67 -33.70
N GLY A 367 -24.95 -3.73 -33.62
CA GLY A 367 -24.11 -2.53 -33.43
C GLY A 367 -24.09 -1.56 -34.62
N ASP A 368 -24.54 -2.00 -35.79
CA ASP A 368 -24.77 -1.19 -37.00
C ASP A 368 -26.17 -0.54 -37.03
N ALA A 369 -27.09 -0.95 -36.15
CA ALA A 369 -28.39 -0.33 -35.96
C ALA A 369 -28.39 0.83 -34.93
N VAL A 370 -27.23 1.16 -34.35
CA VAL A 370 -27.06 2.30 -33.44
C VAL A 370 -26.68 3.54 -34.25
N LEU A 371 -27.61 4.48 -34.37
CA LEU A 371 -27.47 5.72 -35.12
C LEU A 371 -27.00 6.85 -34.20
N ASP A 372 -25.91 7.53 -34.56
CA ASP A 372 -25.55 8.82 -33.98
C ASP A 372 -26.45 9.91 -34.60
N ILE A 373 -27.34 10.47 -33.78
CA ILE A 373 -28.26 11.55 -34.15
C ILE A 373 -28.01 12.81 -33.33
N SER A 374 -26.79 12.97 -32.78
CA SER A 374 -26.42 14.12 -31.94
C SER A 374 -26.65 15.45 -32.65
N GLY A 375 -26.33 15.51 -33.95
CA GLY A 375 -26.57 16.69 -34.81
C GLY A 375 -28.05 17.00 -35.13
N ASN A 376 -29.00 16.18 -34.66
CA ASN A 376 -30.43 16.46 -34.74
C ASN A 376 -31.00 17.15 -33.49
N MET A 377 -30.22 17.32 -32.42
CA MET A 377 -30.66 18.01 -31.20
C MET A 377 -30.06 19.43 -31.12
N ASP A 378 -30.87 20.41 -30.72
CA ASP A 378 -30.40 21.77 -30.43
C ASP A 378 -30.01 21.97 -28.96
N GLU A 379 -29.35 23.10 -28.66
CA GLU A 379 -28.89 23.51 -27.32
C GLU A 379 -30.01 23.60 -26.27
N SER A 380 -31.29 23.64 -26.66
CA SER A 380 -32.42 23.62 -25.73
C SER A 380 -32.82 22.22 -25.29
N GLY A 381 -32.20 21.19 -25.86
CA GLY A 381 -32.57 19.78 -25.74
C GLY A 381 -33.69 19.36 -26.69
N LYS A 382 -34.01 20.14 -27.73
CA LYS A 382 -35.05 19.77 -28.70
C LYS A 382 -34.46 18.92 -29.82
N LEU A 383 -34.87 17.67 -29.89
CA LEU A 383 -34.62 16.79 -31.03
C LEU A 383 -35.55 17.15 -32.19
N THR A 384 -34.97 17.24 -33.39
CA THR A 384 -35.66 17.42 -34.67
C THR A 384 -35.07 16.43 -35.68
N TRP A 385 -35.69 15.24 -35.78
CA TRP A 385 -35.14 14.09 -36.50
C TRP A 385 -36.17 13.46 -37.44
N ASP A 386 -35.79 13.26 -38.71
CA ASP A 386 -36.62 12.57 -39.70
C ASP A 386 -36.44 11.04 -39.56
N ALA A 387 -37.12 10.47 -38.57
CA ALA A 387 -36.93 9.10 -38.08
C ALA A 387 -37.34 8.03 -39.11
N PRO A 388 -36.48 7.03 -39.43
CA PRO A 388 -36.83 5.92 -40.32
C PRO A 388 -37.99 5.08 -39.80
N GLU A 389 -38.68 4.34 -40.67
CA GLU A 389 -39.80 3.48 -40.27
C GLU A 389 -39.40 2.44 -39.21
N GLY A 390 -40.20 2.32 -38.14
CA GLY A 390 -39.93 1.46 -36.99
C GLY A 390 -40.33 2.11 -35.66
N GLU A 391 -40.14 1.38 -34.58
CA GLU A 391 -40.17 1.93 -33.21
C GLU A 391 -38.73 2.04 -32.71
N TRP A 392 -38.36 3.19 -32.15
CA TRP A 392 -37.00 3.53 -31.77
C TRP A 392 -36.92 3.92 -30.30
N THR A 393 -35.81 3.58 -29.65
CA THR A 393 -35.39 4.21 -28.39
C THR A 393 -34.36 5.28 -28.73
N VAL A 394 -34.63 6.52 -28.32
CA VAL A 394 -33.65 7.61 -28.31
C VAL A 394 -33.03 7.67 -26.92
N MET A 395 -31.70 7.72 -26.86
CA MET A 395 -30.91 7.77 -25.64
C MET A 395 -30.06 9.05 -25.66
N ARG A 396 -30.38 10.02 -24.81
CA ARG A 396 -29.57 11.25 -24.64
C ARG A 396 -28.53 10.95 -23.58
N ILE A 397 -27.26 10.96 -23.98
CA ILE A 397 -26.10 10.61 -23.16
C ILE A 397 -25.29 11.88 -22.92
N GLY A 398 -24.96 12.13 -21.66
CA GLY A 398 -24.05 13.19 -21.28
C GLY A 398 -23.21 12.80 -20.08
N MET A 399 -22.29 13.67 -19.67
CA MET A 399 -21.48 13.47 -18.49
C MET A 399 -21.78 14.49 -17.39
N THR A 400 -21.71 14.00 -16.14
CA THR A 400 -22.00 14.73 -14.91
C THR A 400 -20.86 14.50 -13.89
N PRO A 401 -20.57 15.46 -12.99
CA PRO A 401 -19.63 15.26 -11.89
C PRO A 401 -19.89 13.97 -11.10
N THR A 402 -18.80 13.32 -10.65
CA THR A 402 -18.83 12.19 -9.71
C THR A 402 -19.18 12.60 -8.27
N GLY A 403 -19.17 13.92 -7.98
CA GLY A 403 -19.50 14.48 -6.67
C GLY A 403 -18.38 14.43 -5.63
N VAL A 404 -17.32 13.65 -5.86
CA VAL A 404 -16.20 13.46 -4.90
C VAL A 404 -15.31 14.69 -4.74
N LYS A 405 -14.74 14.84 -3.54
CA LYS A 405 -14.00 16.02 -3.06
C LYS A 405 -12.86 15.61 -2.13
N ASN A 406 -11.78 16.39 -2.16
CA ASN A 406 -10.57 16.17 -1.36
C ASN A 406 -10.84 16.21 0.16
N HIS A 407 -10.22 15.31 0.92
CA HIS A 407 -10.55 15.04 2.32
C HIS A 407 -9.31 14.59 3.13
N PRO A 408 -9.26 14.78 4.46
CA PRO A 408 -10.09 15.65 5.30
C PRO A 408 -9.59 17.10 5.28
N SER A 409 -10.20 17.92 4.43
CA SER A 409 -9.86 19.33 4.20
C SER A 409 -10.74 20.28 5.02
N ALA A 410 -10.23 21.44 5.44
CA ALA A 410 -11.09 22.52 5.97
C ALA A 410 -11.99 23.08 4.85
N PRO A 411 -13.17 23.65 5.17
CA PRO A 411 -14.17 24.03 4.17
C PRO A 411 -13.63 24.92 3.05
N GLN A 412 -12.74 25.87 3.38
CA GLN A 412 -12.14 26.80 2.42
C GLN A 412 -11.29 26.11 1.34
N GLY A 413 -10.65 24.99 1.68
CA GLY A 413 -9.78 24.22 0.76
C GLY A 413 -10.46 23.00 0.15
N ARG A 414 -11.76 22.81 0.37
CA ARG A 414 -12.51 21.65 -0.11
C ARG A 414 -13.21 21.96 -1.43
N GLY A 415 -12.96 21.17 -2.47
CA GLY A 415 -13.68 21.28 -3.74
C GLY A 415 -13.63 19.99 -4.55
N TYR A 416 -14.09 20.04 -5.78
CA TYR A 416 -14.16 18.86 -6.64
C TYR A 416 -12.78 18.26 -6.91
N GLU A 417 -12.71 16.94 -7.03
CA GLU A 417 -11.53 16.20 -7.45
C GLU A 417 -11.26 16.36 -8.95
N VAL A 418 -10.04 16.75 -9.34
CA VAL A 418 -9.68 17.00 -10.75
C VAL A 418 -9.86 15.75 -11.62
N ASP A 419 -10.31 15.93 -12.87
CA ASP A 419 -10.38 14.89 -13.89
C ASP A 419 -9.04 14.15 -14.05
N LYS A 420 -9.01 12.87 -13.66
CA LYS A 420 -7.81 12.03 -13.63
C LYS A 420 -7.46 11.44 -15.01
N ALA A 421 -8.32 11.62 -16.01
CA ALA A 421 -8.09 11.16 -17.39
C ALA A 421 -7.69 12.32 -18.34
N ASN A 422 -7.33 13.50 -17.81
CA ASN A 422 -6.99 14.69 -18.59
C ASN A 422 -5.71 15.37 -18.09
N ARG A 423 -4.61 15.30 -18.87
CA ARG A 423 -3.29 15.84 -18.49
C ARG A 423 -3.30 17.35 -18.23
N GLU A 424 -4.04 18.11 -19.04
CA GLU A 424 -4.04 19.58 -18.96
C GLU A 424 -4.84 20.08 -17.74
N LEU A 425 -5.90 19.36 -17.37
CA LEU A 425 -6.63 19.65 -16.12
C LEU A 425 -5.78 19.31 -14.88
N VAL A 426 -4.97 18.26 -14.95
CA VAL A 426 -4.03 17.88 -13.88
C VAL A 426 -2.88 18.91 -13.75
N ARG A 427 -2.35 19.40 -14.88
CA ARG A 427 -1.42 20.56 -14.90
C ARG A 427 -2.07 21.80 -14.26
N PHE A 428 -3.30 22.15 -14.66
CA PHE A 428 -4.06 23.24 -14.06
C PHE A 428 -4.21 23.08 -12.55
N HIS A 429 -4.59 21.89 -12.05
CA HIS A 429 -4.72 21.62 -10.62
C HIS A 429 -3.40 21.89 -9.86
N PHE A 430 -2.27 21.40 -10.37
CA PHE A 430 -0.95 21.71 -9.80
C PHE A 430 -0.68 23.22 -9.78
N GLU A 431 -0.93 23.92 -10.89
CA GLU A 431 -0.65 25.35 -11.04
C GLU A 431 -1.45 26.24 -10.07
N GLN A 432 -2.67 25.83 -9.69
CA GLN A 432 -3.51 26.55 -8.74
C GLN A 432 -3.08 26.39 -7.27
N PHE A 433 -2.35 25.33 -6.91
CA PHE A 433 -1.93 25.08 -5.52
C PHE A 433 -0.41 25.05 -5.35
N ILE A 434 0.28 24.04 -5.90
CA ILE A 434 1.74 23.93 -5.82
C ILE A 434 2.42 25.04 -6.64
N GLY A 435 1.90 25.38 -7.81
CA GLY A 435 2.37 26.53 -8.59
C GLY A 435 2.16 27.86 -7.86
N GLU A 436 1.04 28.01 -7.16
CA GLU A 436 0.71 29.21 -6.37
C GLU A 436 1.54 29.32 -5.08
N PHE A 437 1.97 28.19 -4.52
CA PHE A 437 2.97 28.11 -3.46
C PHE A 437 4.37 28.50 -3.95
N LEU A 438 4.82 27.91 -5.07
CA LEU A 438 6.13 28.16 -5.68
C LEU A 438 6.37 29.65 -6.00
N LYS A 439 5.33 30.41 -6.33
CA LYS A 439 5.39 31.86 -6.55
C LYS A 439 5.68 32.66 -5.26
N ARG A 440 5.35 32.12 -4.08
CA ARG A 440 5.50 32.79 -2.76
C ARG A 440 6.80 32.44 -2.04
N ILE A 441 7.44 31.33 -2.38
CA ILE A 441 8.71 30.92 -1.77
C ILE A 441 9.84 31.82 -2.31
N PRO A 442 10.66 32.47 -1.45
CA PRO A 442 11.85 33.22 -1.86
C PRO A 442 12.83 32.37 -2.66
N GLU A 443 13.49 32.94 -3.67
CA GLU A 443 14.35 32.21 -4.62
C GLU A 443 15.50 31.46 -3.91
N GLU A 444 16.08 32.09 -2.89
CA GLU A 444 17.09 31.51 -2.00
C GLU A 444 16.60 30.27 -1.24
N SER A 445 15.30 30.20 -0.95
CA SER A 445 14.65 29.14 -0.17
C SER A 445 14.03 28.04 -1.03
N LYS A 446 13.64 28.31 -2.29
CA LYS A 446 13.06 27.33 -3.22
C LYS A 446 13.85 26.02 -3.27
N SER A 447 15.17 26.12 -3.20
CA SER A 447 16.08 24.97 -3.16
C SER A 447 15.84 23.94 -2.04
N ALA A 448 15.05 24.26 -1.01
CA ALA A 448 14.62 23.34 0.06
C ALA A 448 13.20 22.78 -0.13
N PHE A 449 12.37 23.31 -1.03
CA PHE A 449 11.11 22.68 -1.42
C PHE A 449 11.40 21.67 -2.54
N LYS A 450 10.99 20.41 -2.35
CA LYS A 450 11.47 19.29 -3.19
C LYS A 450 10.39 18.32 -3.66
N TYR A 451 9.36 18.09 -2.85
CA TYR A 451 8.49 16.93 -3.02
C TYR A 451 7.03 17.36 -3.13
N VAL A 452 6.35 16.81 -4.13
CA VAL A 452 4.90 16.83 -4.23
C VAL A 452 4.41 15.44 -3.89
N ILE A 453 3.50 15.36 -2.92
CA ILE A 453 2.95 14.11 -2.42
C ILE A 453 1.58 13.89 -3.06
N ALA A 454 1.40 12.71 -3.63
CA ALA A 454 0.10 12.13 -3.93
C ALA A 454 -0.06 10.88 -3.05
N ASP A 455 -0.98 10.97 -2.09
CA ASP A 455 -1.27 9.94 -1.10
C ASP A 455 -2.04 8.75 -1.73
N SER A 456 -2.37 7.72 -0.95
CA SER A 456 -3.18 6.61 -1.43
C SER A 456 -4.52 7.07 -2.02
N TYR A 457 -4.93 6.42 -3.12
CA TYR A 457 -6.06 6.86 -3.92
C TYR A 457 -7.39 6.45 -3.25
N GLU A 458 -8.17 7.43 -2.78
CA GLU A 458 -9.46 7.18 -2.10
C GLU A 458 -10.70 7.80 -2.80
N MET A 459 -10.55 8.27 -4.05
CA MET A 459 -11.51 9.21 -4.66
C MET A 459 -12.57 8.59 -5.58
N GLY A 460 -12.73 7.27 -5.59
CA GLY A 460 -13.71 6.60 -6.45
C GLY A 460 -13.36 6.62 -7.94
N SER A 461 -14.33 6.28 -8.78
CA SER A 461 -14.12 6.10 -10.22
C SER A 461 -14.70 7.22 -11.08
N GLN A 462 -14.04 7.48 -12.20
CA GLN A 462 -14.63 8.13 -13.37
C GLN A 462 -14.71 7.12 -14.53
N ASN A 463 -15.52 7.40 -15.56
CA ASN A 463 -15.59 6.54 -16.75
C ASN A 463 -15.62 7.28 -18.09
N TRP A 464 -15.50 8.61 -18.08
CA TRP A 464 -15.38 9.43 -19.29
C TRP A 464 -14.54 10.68 -19.02
N THR A 465 -14.17 11.39 -20.08
CA THR A 465 -13.50 12.70 -20.06
C THR A 465 -13.65 13.36 -21.45
N ASP A 466 -13.35 14.64 -21.57
CA ASP A 466 -13.28 15.30 -22.89
C ASP A 466 -12.18 14.65 -23.75
N GLY A 467 -12.48 14.42 -25.03
CA GLY A 467 -11.55 13.75 -25.97
C GLY A 467 -11.43 12.23 -25.80
N PHE A 468 -12.18 11.60 -24.89
CA PHE A 468 -12.09 10.14 -24.65
C PHE A 468 -12.30 9.31 -25.92
N GLU A 469 -13.33 9.62 -26.73
CA GLU A 469 -13.63 8.93 -27.99
C GLU A 469 -12.42 8.78 -28.90
N GLN A 470 -11.76 9.88 -29.23
CA GLN A 470 -10.59 9.89 -30.11
C GLN A 470 -9.46 9.03 -29.51
N SER A 471 -9.13 9.22 -28.22
CA SER A 471 -8.05 8.47 -27.57
C SER A 471 -8.36 6.98 -27.33
N PHE A 472 -9.62 6.59 -27.50
CA PHE A 472 -10.10 5.20 -27.49
C PHE A 472 -10.01 4.59 -28.90
N GLU A 473 -10.47 5.31 -29.94
CA GLU A 473 -10.32 4.91 -31.34
C GLU A 473 -8.86 4.73 -31.74
N GLU A 474 -7.99 5.67 -31.37
CA GLU A 474 -6.54 5.62 -31.61
C GLU A 474 -5.87 4.41 -30.94
N ARG A 475 -6.45 3.87 -29.86
CA ARG A 475 -5.91 2.75 -29.07
C ARG A 475 -6.39 1.39 -29.55
N TYR A 476 -7.70 1.27 -29.82
CA TYR A 476 -8.35 -0.02 -30.10
C TYR A 476 -8.83 -0.20 -31.55
N GLY A 477 -8.84 0.88 -32.35
CA GLY A 477 -9.20 0.83 -33.77
C GLY A 477 -10.70 0.77 -34.07
N TYR A 478 -11.58 1.07 -33.10
CA TYR A 478 -13.03 1.10 -33.30
C TYR A 478 -13.74 2.17 -32.47
N ASN A 479 -14.84 2.71 -33.01
CA ASN A 479 -15.62 3.76 -32.36
C ASN A 479 -16.40 3.23 -31.14
N PRO A 480 -16.31 3.87 -29.95
CA PRO A 480 -17.00 3.44 -28.75
C PRO A 480 -18.51 3.74 -28.74
N LYS A 481 -19.02 4.74 -29.51
CA LYS A 481 -20.42 5.20 -29.44
C LYS A 481 -21.42 4.07 -29.60
N LYS A 482 -21.19 3.19 -30.58
CA LYS A 482 -22.11 2.09 -30.91
C LYS A 482 -22.33 1.12 -29.74
N TYR A 483 -21.38 1.03 -28.80
CA TYR A 483 -21.49 0.21 -27.59
C TYR A 483 -21.96 1.00 -26.35
N LEU A 484 -22.18 2.32 -26.41
CA LEU A 484 -22.69 3.07 -25.27
C LEU A 484 -24.08 2.64 -24.74
N PRO A 485 -25.00 2.05 -25.53
CA PRO A 485 -26.20 1.43 -24.97
C PRO A 485 -25.91 0.36 -23.91
N VAL A 486 -24.71 -0.24 -23.89
CA VAL A 486 -24.28 -1.18 -22.84
C VAL A 486 -24.24 -0.55 -21.44
N PHE A 487 -24.15 0.79 -21.32
CA PHE A 487 -24.26 1.50 -20.03
C PHE A 487 -25.64 1.35 -19.36
N SER A 488 -26.68 0.93 -20.11
CA SER A 488 -28.00 0.55 -19.58
C SER A 488 -28.12 -0.94 -19.18
N GLY A 489 -27.06 -1.72 -19.46
CA GLY A 489 -27.01 -3.17 -19.33
C GLY A 489 -27.50 -3.95 -20.56
N ARG A 490 -27.93 -3.28 -21.63
CA ARG A 490 -28.24 -3.93 -22.92
C ARG A 490 -26.99 -4.61 -23.48
N VAL A 491 -27.18 -5.70 -24.24
CA VAL A 491 -26.11 -6.29 -25.06
C VAL A 491 -26.15 -5.71 -26.46
N VAL A 492 -24.98 -5.28 -26.94
CA VAL A 492 -24.74 -4.82 -28.31
C VAL A 492 -23.84 -5.84 -29.02
N GLY A 493 -24.25 -6.28 -30.20
CA GLY A 493 -23.61 -7.36 -30.96
C GLY A 493 -23.83 -8.72 -30.32
N SER A 494 -23.00 -9.06 -29.34
CA SER A 494 -22.96 -10.33 -28.61
C SER A 494 -22.53 -10.10 -27.16
N VAL A 495 -22.72 -11.10 -26.28
CA VAL A 495 -22.32 -11.02 -24.87
C VAL A 495 -20.80 -10.82 -24.78
N ALA A 496 -20.03 -11.57 -25.58
CA ALA A 496 -18.59 -11.43 -25.71
C ALA A 496 -18.17 -10.03 -26.20
N GLU A 497 -18.81 -9.47 -27.23
CA GLU A 497 -18.49 -8.10 -27.69
C GLU A 497 -18.75 -7.05 -26.61
N SER A 498 -19.89 -7.15 -25.92
CA SER A 498 -20.27 -6.19 -24.88
C SER A 498 -19.32 -6.23 -23.68
N ASP A 499 -18.95 -7.42 -23.21
CA ASP A 499 -18.00 -7.55 -22.09
C ASP A 499 -16.57 -7.12 -22.48
N ARG A 500 -16.15 -7.38 -23.73
CA ARG A 500 -14.86 -6.94 -24.28
C ARG A 500 -14.78 -5.42 -24.47
N PHE A 501 -15.83 -4.78 -24.97
CA PHE A 501 -15.92 -3.31 -25.02
C PHE A 501 -15.79 -2.70 -23.61
N LEU A 502 -16.48 -3.27 -22.62
CA LEU A 502 -16.36 -2.79 -21.25
C LEU A 502 -14.97 -3.05 -20.67
N TRP A 503 -14.28 -4.12 -21.07
CA TRP A 503 -12.87 -4.34 -20.70
C TRP A 503 -11.98 -3.25 -21.30
N ASP A 504 -12.11 -2.95 -22.59
CA ASP A 504 -11.38 -1.88 -23.27
C ASP A 504 -11.62 -0.51 -22.63
N LEU A 505 -12.86 -0.23 -22.20
CA LEU A 505 -13.25 0.96 -21.44
C LEU A 505 -12.50 1.06 -20.11
N ARG A 506 -12.50 0.00 -19.29
CA ARG A 506 -11.80 0.00 -17.99
C ARG A 506 -10.30 0.09 -18.16
N ARG A 507 -9.73 -0.63 -19.12
CA ARG A 507 -8.30 -0.61 -19.46
C ARG A 507 -7.87 0.79 -19.96
N ALA A 508 -8.70 1.46 -20.77
CA ALA A 508 -8.45 2.84 -21.18
C ALA A 508 -8.37 3.81 -19.99
N VAL A 509 -9.36 3.76 -19.10
CA VAL A 509 -9.39 4.61 -17.88
C VAL A 509 -8.21 4.30 -16.95
N ALA A 510 -7.88 3.02 -16.76
CA ALA A 510 -6.79 2.60 -15.89
C ALA A 510 -5.42 3.11 -16.37
N ASP A 511 -5.11 2.90 -17.65
CA ASP A 511 -3.91 3.40 -18.31
C ASP A 511 -3.84 4.94 -18.27
N ASP A 512 -4.98 5.63 -18.45
CA ASP A 512 -5.07 7.09 -18.45
C ASP A 512 -4.84 7.68 -17.06
N VAL A 513 -5.41 7.09 -16.00
CA VAL A 513 -5.16 7.51 -14.61
C VAL A 513 -3.68 7.33 -14.23
N ALA A 514 -3.00 6.32 -14.77
CA ALA A 514 -1.54 6.20 -14.65
C ALA A 514 -0.81 7.28 -15.47
N LYS A 515 -1.05 7.37 -16.78
CA LYS A 515 -0.20 8.13 -17.71
C LYS A 515 -0.55 9.60 -17.85
N LYS A 516 -1.82 9.98 -17.65
CA LYS A 516 -2.32 11.37 -17.73
C LYS A 516 -2.40 12.04 -16.36
N TYR A 517 -2.81 11.33 -15.31
CA TYR A 517 -2.80 11.87 -13.94
C TYR A 517 -1.47 11.70 -13.23
N CYS A 518 -1.04 10.49 -12.86
CA CYS A 518 0.22 10.33 -12.14
C CYS A 518 1.42 10.82 -12.98
N GLY A 519 1.53 10.36 -14.23
CA GLY A 519 2.58 10.81 -15.16
C GLY A 519 2.50 12.30 -15.49
N GLY A 520 1.29 12.89 -15.49
CA GLY A 520 1.09 14.32 -15.66
C GLY A 520 1.60 15.13 -14.46
N LEU A 521 1.24 14.73 -13.24
CA LEU A 521 1.76 15.30 -11.99
C LEU A 521 3.30 15.20 -11.92
N ARG A 522 3.87 14.06 -12.32
CA ARG A 522 5.34 13.87 -12.39
C ARG A 522 6.00 14.89 -13.32
N GLU A 523 5.44 15.11 -14.52
CA GLU A 523 6.01 16.04 -15.48
C GLU A 523 5.97 17.49 -14.98
N ILE A 524 4.81 18.01 -14.54
CA ILE A 524 4.73 19.38 -14.01
C ILE A 524 5.56 19.57 -12.73
N ALA A 525 5.70 18.53 -11.89
CA ALA A 525 6.60 18.57 -10.74
C ALA A 525 8.07 18.72 -11.19
N ASN A 526 8.54 17.86 -12.10
CA ASN A 526 9.92 17.89 -12.60
C ASN A 526 10.24 19.16 -13.40
N GLU A 527 9.29 19.70 -14.17
CA GLU A 527 9.41 21.01 -14.82
C GLU A 527 9.71 22.15 -13.83
N ASN A 528 9.23 22.03 -12.58
CA ASN A 528 9.46 22.97 -11.50
C ASN A 528 10.60 22.55 -10.55
N GLY A 529 11.38 21.51 -10.90
CA GLY A 529 12.50 21.01 -10.09
C GLY A 529 12.10 20.19 -8.85
N LEU A 530 10.83 19.78 -8.77
CA LEU A 530 10.27 18.94 -7.71
C LEU A 530 10.15 17.48 -8.19
N LYS A 531 10.01 16.55 -7.25
CA LYS A 531 9.70 15.13 -7.52
C LYS A 531 8.31 14.77 -7.03
N LEU A 532 7.61 13.92 -7.78
CA LEU A 532 6.39 13.25 -7.33
C LEU A 532 6.75 12.03 -6.48
N TRP A 533 6.37 12.08 -5.20
CA TRP A 533 6.29 10.92 -4.32
C TRP A 533 4.84 10.43 -4.30
N LEU A 534 4.64 9.11 -4.41
CA LEU A 534 3.35 8.49 -4.66
C LEU A 534 3.17 7.17 -3.88
N GLU A 535 2.04 7.01 -3.21
CA GLU A 535 1.54 5.70 -2.79
C GLU A 535 0.84 4.99 -3.97
N ASN A 536 1.34 3.83 -4.40
CA ASN A 536 0.96 3.29 -5.71
C ASN A 536 -0.31 2.43 -5.75
N TYR A 537 -1.05 2.36 -4.65
CA TYR A 537 -2.28 1.59 -4.47
C TYR A 537 -3.46 2.54 -4.16
N GLY A 538 -4.59 1.99 -3.72
CA GLY A 538 -5.71 2.81 -3.29
C GLY A 538 -6.83 2.00 -2.68
N HIS A 539 -7.54 2.62 -1.73
CA HIS A 539 -8.68 2.04 -1.03
C HIS A 539 -9.96 2.73 -1.49
N TRP A 540 -11.08 1.99 -1.54
CA TRP A 540 -12.37 2.56 -1.95
C TRP A 540 -12.33 3.20 -3.35
N GLY A 541 -12.46 2.34 -4.37
CA GLY A 541 -12.75 2.76 -5.73
C GLY A 541 -11.57 3.14 -6.62
N TYR A 542 -10.35 2.74 -6.26
CA TYR A 542 -9.16 2.79 -7.11
C TYR A 542 -9.43 2.29 -8.56
N PRO A 543 -9.20 3.11 -9.60
CA PRO A 543 -9.59 2.78 -10.98
C PRO A 543 -8.44 2.31 -11.91
N SER A 544 -7.20 2.17 -11.42
CA SER A 544 -6.01 1.88 -12.24
C SER A 544 -5.40 0.48 -11.96
N GLU A 545 -4.16 0.24 -12.40
CA GLU A 545 -3.34 -0.91 -11.96
C GLU A 545 -2.12 -0.45 -11.16
N PHE A 546 -1.87 -1.06 -10.00
CA PHE A 546 -0.86 -0.57 -9.05
C PHE A 546 0.58 -0.52 -9.60
N LEU A 547 0.93 -1.44 -10.51
CA LEU A 547 2.26 -1.48 -11.13
C LEU A 547 2.47 -0.33 -12.12
N MET A 548 1.61 -0.17 -13.13
CA MET A 548 1.74 0.95 -14.08
C MET A 548 1.58 2.30 -13.38
N TYR A 549 0.62 2.41 -12.45
CA TYR A 549 0.40 3.62 -11.67
C TYR A 549 1.66 4.02 -10.88
N GLY A 550 2.24 3.08 -10.12
CA GLY A 550 3.50 3.27 -9.42
C GLY A 550 4.69 3.55 -10.35
N GLY A 551 4.69 2.99 -11.55
CA GLY A 551 5.69 3.27 -12.59
C GLY A 551 5.70 4.71 -13.10
N GLN A 552 4.61 5.47 -12.93
CA GLN A 552 4.51 6.86 -13.42
C GLN A 552 4.94 7.95 -12.42
N SER A 553 5.32 7.63 -11.17
CA SER A 553 5.94 8.60 -10.25
C SER A 553 7.47 8.68 -10.38
N ASP A 554 8.13 9.59 -9.65
CA ASP A 554 9.59 9.56 -9.46
C ASP A 554 9.98 8.65 -8.29
N LEU A 555 9.30 8.85 -7.15
CA LEU A 555 9.49 8.13 -5.89
C LEU A 555 8.20 7.38 -5.55
N ILE A 556 8.33 6.21 -4.93
CA ILE A 556 7.21 5.30 -4.67
C ILE A 556 7.14 4.92 -3.19
N GLY A 557 5.92 4.83 -2.67
CA GLY A 557 5.57 4.46 -1.31
C GLY A 557 4.60 3.28 -1.29
N GLY A 558 4.81 2.37 -0.33
CA GLY A 558 3.75 1.56 0.26
C GLY A 558 3.31 2.18 1.59
N GLU A 559 2.58 1.42 2.40
CA GLU A 559 2.16 1.77 3.75
C GLU A 559 2.28 0.54 4.64
N TYR A 560 2.47 0.72 5.96
CA TYR A 560 2.11 -0.30 6.93
C TYR A 560 1.73 0.26 8.29
N TRP A 561 0.73 -0.39 8.89
CA TRP A 561 0.35 -0.12 10.27
C TRP A 561 1.24 -0.93 11.22
N ASN A 562 1.53 -0.35 12.39
CA ASN A 562 2.39 -0.95 13.41
C ASN A 562 1.82 -2.28 13.98
N GLU A 563 0.50 -2.43 13.93
CA GLU A 563 -0.28 -3.50 14.54
C GLU A 563 -1.33 -4.00 13.56
N GLY A 564 -1.48 -5.32 13.44
CA GLY A 564 -2.40 -5.96 12.48
C GLY A 564 -1.73 -6.29 11.14
N THR A 565 -2.56 -6.43 10.11
CA THR A 565 -2.21 -6.90 8.74
C THR A 565 -2.34 -5.81 7.67
N LEU A 566 -2.55 -4.55 8.06
CA LEU A 566 -2.59 -3.43 7.12
C LEU A 566 -1.15 -3.09 6.69
N GLY A 567 -0.92 -3.06 5.37
CA GLY A 567 0.39 -2.96 4.76
C GLY A 567 0.88 -4.24 4.08
N ASP A 568 0.30 -5.41 4.41
CA ASP A 568 0.75 -6.72 3.93
C ASP A 568 0.73 -6.84 2.39
N ILE A 569 -0.16 -6.08 1.74
CA ILE A 569 -0.27 -5.98 0.28
C ILE A 569 0.50 -4.77 -0.22
N GLU A 570 0.36 -3.66 0.48
CA GLU A 570 0.73 -2.32 0.06
C GLU A 570 2.26 -2.15 0.01
N CYS A 571 3.00 -2.74 0.96
CA CYS A 571 4.47 -2.79 0.93
C CYS A 571 5.00 -3.60 -0.26
N LYS A 572 4.45 -4.80 -0.52
CA LYS A 572 4.93 -5.66 -1.61
C LYS A 572 4.48 -5.17 -2.99
N ALA A 573 3.37 -4.45 -3.06
CA ALA A 573 2.91 -3.73 -4.25
C ALA A 573 3.88 -2.59 -4.62
N ALA A 574 4.38 -1.84 -3.63
CA ALA A 574 5.35 -0.76 -3.83
C ALA A 574 6.75 -1.27 -4.21
N SER A 575 7.27 -2.30 -3.52
CA SER A 575 8.60 -2.84 -3.83
C SER A 575 8.64 -3.52 -5.20
N SER A 576 7.62 -4.31 -5.56
CA SER A 576 7.51 -4.90 -6.90
C SER A 576 7.52 -3.81 -7.99
N ALA A 577 6.72 -2.75 -7.83
CA ALA A 577 6.69 -1.62 -8.74
C ALA A 577 8.02 -0.86 -8.78
N ALA A 578 8.72 -0.71 -7.65
CA ALA A 578 10.05 -0.11 -7.61
C ALA A 578 11.06 -0.92 -8.44
N HIS A 579 11.15 -2.23 -8.17
CA HIS A 579 12.09 -3.14 -8.83
C HIS A 579 11.85 -3.23 -10.33
N ILE A 580 10.62 -3.46 -10.79
CA ILE A 580 10.35 -3.65 -12.23
C ILE A 580 10.47 -2.35 -13.06
N TYR A 581 10.34 -1.17 -12.44
CA TYR A 581 10.52 0.12 -13.11
C TYR A 581 11.94 0.73 -12.94
N GLY A 582 12.83 0.10 -12.16
CA GLY A 582 14.23 0.55 -11.99
C GLY A 582 14.46 1.58 -10.87
N LYS A 583 13.52 1.70 -9.92
CA LYS A 583 13.61 2.63 -8.78
C LYS A 583 14.43 2.00 -7.66
N LYS A 584 15.49 2.70 -7.22
CA LYS A 584 16.37 2.24 -6.12
C LYS A 584 15.76 2.37 -4.72
N THR A 585 14.78 3.27 -4.56
CA THR A 585 14.21 3.65 -3.27
C THR A 585 12.73 3.30 -3.23
N THR A 586 12.39 2.37 -2.33
CA THR A 586 11.02 1.97 -1.99
C THR A 586 10.71 2.55 -0.62
N SER A 587 9.84 3.56 -0.58
CA SER A 587 9.38 4.17 0.68
C SER A 587 8.23 3.36 1.30
N ALA A 588 7.94 3.60 2.58
CA ALA A 588 6.61 3.38 3.12
C ALA A 588 6.17 4.52 4.06
N GLU A 589 4.88 4.87 4.03
CA GLU A 589 4.22 5.41 5.23
C GLU A 589 4.34 4.34 6.32
N CYS A 590 4.92 4.68 7.48
CA CYS A 590 5.31 3.68 8.46
C CYS A 590 4.95 4.02 9.90
N PHE A 591 4.60 2.97 10.64
CA PHE A 591 4.21 3.00 12.06
C PHE A 591 2.87 3.67 12.36
N THR A 592 2.02 3.78 11.34
CA THR A 592 0.61 4.19 11.44
C THR A 592 -0.12 3.26 12.40
N ALA A 593 -0.85 3.78 13.37
CA ALA A 593 -1.49 2.92 14.36
C ALA A 593 -2.72 3.57 14.99
N LYS A 594 -3.78 2.77 15.14
CA LYS A 594 -5.05 3.19 15.74
C LYS A 594 -5.03 3.06 17.25
N ASP A 595 -5.88 3.86 17.90
CA ASP A 595 -6.23 3.74 19.31
C ASP A 595 -4.99 3.76 20.24
N ARG A 596 -5.14 3.52 21.54
CA ARG A 596 -4.04 3.47 22.54
C ARG A 596 -2.97 4.58 22.39
N THR A 597 -3.38 5.82 22.12
CA THR A 597 -2.53 7.02 21.97
C THR A 597 -1.43 7.11 23.05
N TYR A 598 -0.21 7.49 22.67
CA TYR A 598 0.96 7.67 23.54
C TYR A 598 1.41 6.42 24.34
N VAL A 599 1.19 5.19 23.84
CA VAL A 599 1.86 3.97 24.36
C VAL A 599 3.08 3.54 23.56
N ARG A 600 3.16 3.89 22.28
CA ARG A 600 4.14 3.32 21.33
C ARG A 600 5.54 3.90 21.54
N HIS A 601 6.55 3.05 21.40
CA HIS A 601 7.97 3.34 21.62
C HIS A 601 8.84 2.36 20.80
N PRO A 602 10.13 2.66 20.53
CA PRO A 602 10.97 1.91 19.59
C PRO A 602 10.90 0.38 19.61
N ALA A 603 10.94 -0.29 20.77
CA ALA A 603 10.76 -1.76 20.82
C ALA A 603 9.43 -2.24 20.21
N MET A 604 8.32 -1.54 20.47
CA MET A 604 7.01 -1.87 19.88
C MET A 604 6.93 -1.57 18.37
N LEU A 605 7.85 -0.76 17.85
CA LEU A 605 7.90 -0.41 16.42
C LEU A 605 8.76 -1.39 15.62
N LYS A 606 9.83 -1.90 16.23
CA LYS A 606 10.86 -2.70 15.56
C LYS A 606 10.31 -3.89 14.80
N ARG A 607 9.50 -4.76 15.43
CA ARG A 607 9.11 -6.05 14.84
C ARG A 607 8.42 -5.88 13.48
N ARG A 608 7.47 -4.94 13.38
CA ARG A 608 6.75 -4.63 12.13
C ARG A 608 7.62 -3.81 11.16
N GLY A 609 8.48 -2.93 11.67
CA GLY A 609 9.49 -2.24 10.87
C GLY A 609 10.39 -3.22 10.11
N ASP A 610 10.98 -4.19 10.83
CA ASP A 610 11.79 -5.25 10.28
C ASP A 610 11.06 -6.09 9.22
N TRP A 611 9.80 -6.43 9.46
CA TRP A 611 8.98 -7.16 8.48
C TRP A 611 8.84 -6.36 7.17
N SER A 612 8.61 -5.03 7.23
CA SER A 612 8.47 -4.22 6.02
C SER A 612 9.74 -4.21 5.16
N LEU A 613 10.92 -4.31 5.80
CA LEU A 613 12.20 -4.48 5.11
C LEU A 613 12.26 -5.79 4.32
N THR A 614 11.67 -6.87 4.85
CA THR A 614 11.62 -8.17 4.17
C THR A 614 10.69 -8.16 2.96
N GLU A 615 9.61 -7.36 2.98
CA GLU A 615 8.78 -7.09 1.79
C GLU A 615 9.46 -6.21 0.72
N GLY A 616 10.63 -5.64 1.02
CA GLY A 616 11.41 -4.82 0.09
C GLY A 616 11.27 -3.30 0.26
N ILE A 617 10.73 -2.83 1.39
CA ILE A 617 10.87 -1.42 1.79
C ILE A 617 12.34 -1.14 2.14
N ASN A 618 12.88 -0.01 1.68
CA ASN A 618 14.25 0.41 2.02
C ASN A 618 14.36 1.91 2.35
N HIS A 619 13.23 2.56 2.66
CA HIS A 619 13.15 3.97 3.06
C HIS A 619 11.88 4.22 3.91
N HIS A 620 11.99 4.96 5.01
CA HIS A 620 10.90 5.17 5.97
C HIS A 620 10.38 6.61 5.94
N VAL A 621 9.06 6.77 5.80
CA VAL A 621 8.34 8.04 5.97
C VAL A 621 7.48 7.92 7.24
N LEU A 622 7.97 8.46 8.35
CA LEU A 622 7.38 8.28 9.68
C LEU A 622 5.96 8.88 9.76
N HIS A 623 4.96 8.03 10.00
CA HIS A 623 3.61 8.44 10.34
C HIS A 623 3.40 8.38 11.87
N VAL A 624 3.27 9.51 12.57
CA VAL A 624 3.17 10.89 12.06
C VAL A 624 3.81 11.88 13.02
N TYR A 625 4.50 12.87 12.45
CA TYR A 625 4.84 14.07 13.20
C TYR A 625 3.63 15.01 13.17
N ILE A 626 2.87 15.10 14.26
CA ILE A 626 1.81 16.10 14.37
C ILE A 626 2.41 17.43 14.86
N HIS A 627 2.15 18.52 14.13
CA HIS A 627 2.66 19.86 14.45
C HIS A 627 2.25 20.31 15.86
N GLN A 628 3.19 20.94 16.58
CA GLN A 628 2.95 21.45 17.93
C GLN A 628 3.07 23.00 17.94
N PRO A 629 1.96 23.76 17.99
CA PRO A 629 2.00 25.21 17.79
C PRO A 629 2.65 26.01 18.93
N ASP A 630 2.71 25.44 20.14
CA ASP A 630 3.27 26.06 21.35
C ASP A 630 3.74 24.98 22.34
N ASP A 631 4.57 25.36 23.33
CA ASP A 631 5.12 24.44 24.33
C ASP A 631 4.31 24.40 25.66
N ASN A 632 3.14 25.05 25.73
CA ASN A 632 2.29 25.04 26.93
C ASN A 632 1.33 23.84 26.93
N ARG A 633 0.96 23.35 25.74
CA ARG A 633 0.14 22.15 25.54
C ARG A 633 1.03 20.92 25.38
N ILE A 634 1.15 20.15 26.46
CA ILE A 634 1.95 18.92 26.53
C ILE A 634 1.03 17.77 26.96
N PRO A 635 1.04 16.58 26.34
CA PRO A 635 1.81 16.22 25.14
C PRO A 635 1.44 17.03 23.90
N GLY A 636 0.23 17.59 23.84
CA GLY A 636 -0.15 18.59 22.84
C GLY A 636 -1.11 18.06 21.78
N VAL A 637 -1.00 18.59 20.57
CA VAL A 637 -1.90 18.29 19.46
C VAL A 637 -1.71 16.84 18.99
N ASN A 638 -2.81 16.11 18.86
CA ASN A 638 -2.84 14.72 18.42
C ASN A 638 -4.09 14.45 17.56
N ALA A 639 -4.13 13.29 16.91
CA ALA A 639 -5.24 12.84 16.08
C ALA A 639 -5.86 11.54 16.65
N TRP A 640 -6.79 10.95 15.90
CA TRP A 640 -7.37 9.63 16.16
C TRP A 640 -6.45 8.46 15.70
N PHE A 641 -5.28 8.82 15.18
CA PHE A 641 -4.19 7.94 14.77
C PHE A 641 -2.87 8.37 15.44
N SER A 642 -1.88 7.49 15.34
CA SER A 642 -0.52 7.59 15.86
C SER A 642 0.43 6.93 14.82
N THR A 643 1.74 6.79 14.99
CA THR A 643 2.62 6.98 16.16
C THR A 643 2.98 8.46 16.37
N GLU A 644 3.02 8.94 17.62
CA GLU A 644 3.21 10.37 17.91
C GLU A 644 4.70 10.79 17.91
N PHE A 645 5.32 10.93 16.73
CA PHE A 645 6.74 11.28 16.59
C PHE A 645 7.08 12.76 16.84
N ASN A 646 6.29 13.49 17.64
CA ASN A 646 6.48 14.93 17.85
C ASN A 646 7.51 15.29 18.95
N ARG A 647 8.01 16.53 18.95
CA ARG A 647 9.02 17.04 19.92
C ARG A 647 8.63 16.93 21.39
N HIS A 648 7.34 16.84 21.72
CA HIS A 648 6.86 16.71 23.09
C HIS A 648 6.82 15.26 23.57
N ASN A 649 6.85 14.26 22.66
CA ASN A 649 6.82 12.87 23.08
C ASN A 649 8.06 12.53 23.92
N THR A 650 7.80 12.09 25.15
CA THR A 650 8.74 11.69 26.20
C THR A 650 10.07 11.13 25.68
N TRP A 651 10.04 10.15 24.79
CA TRP A 651 11.23 9.43 24.31
C TRP A 651 11.82 9.97 23.01
N PHE A 652 11.13 10.83 22.25
CA PHE A 652 11.54 11.22 20.89
C PHE A 652 12.99 11.76 20.82
N LYS A 653 13.33 12.70 21.70
CA LYS A 653 14.68 13.29 21.82
C LYS A 653 15.77 12.27 22.24
N GLN A 654 15.39 11.15 22.84
CA GLN A 654 16.30 10.04 23.18
C GLN A 654 16.25 8.90 22.12
N GLY A 655 15.34 8.98 21.14
CA GLY A 655 15.11 8.01 20.09
C GLY A 655 16.19 7.93 19.01
N LYS A 656 17.23 8.78 19.04
CA LYS A 656 18.24 8.86 17.98
C LYS A 656 18.88 7.51 17.63
N THR A 657 19.14 6.64 18.60
CA THR A 657 19.69 5.30 18.33
C THR A 657 18.73 4.35 17.61
N TYR A 658 17.42 4.55 17.73
CA TYR A 658 16.41 3.87 16.92
C TYR A 658 16.31 4.49 15.51
N PHE A 659 16.40 5.82 15.40
CA PHE A 659 16.41 6.47 14.09
C PHE A 659 17.67 6.15 13.29
N ASP A 660 18.84 6.04 13.95
CA ASP A 660 20.08 5.55 13.33
C ASP A 660 19.97 4.05 12.96
N TYR A 661 19.27 3.21 13.74
CA TYR A 661 18.95 1.82 13.35
C TYR A 661 18.19 1.75 12.02
N LEU A 662 17.09 2.52 11.91
CA LEU A 662 16.31 2.59 10.68
C LEU A 662 17.18 3.08 9.50
N ARG A 663 17.99 4.12 9.69
CA ARG A 663 18.88 4.65 8.65
C ARG A 663 19.97 3.65 8.24
N ARG A 664 20.54 2.87 9.17
CA ARG A 664 21.47 1.77 8.82
C ARG A 664 20.79 0.68 8.00
N ALA A 665 19.57 0.31 8.35
CA ALA A 665 18.80 -0.67 7.58
C ALA A 665 18.50 -0.17 6.16
N GLN A 666 18.07 1.09 6.02
CA GLN A 666 17.92 1.76 4.72
C GLN A 666 19.23 1.74 3.91
N HIS A 667 20.37 2.05 4.55
CA HIS A 667 21.67 2.08 3.88
C HIS A 667 22.00 0.74 3.22
N MET A 668 21.89 -0.35 3.97
CA MET A 668 22.20 -1.70 3.50
C MET A 668 21.23 -2.17 2.41
N LEU A 669 19.94 -1.85 2.56
CA LEU A 669 18.88 -2.30 1.64
C LEU A 669 18.70 -1.42 0.40
N GLN A 670 19.48 -0.35 0.26
CA GLN A 670 19.64 0.43 -0.97
C GLN A 670 20.88 0.03 -1.80
N GLN A 671 21.73 -0.89 -1.29
CA GLN A 671 22.90 -1.39 -2.02
C GLN A 671 22.52 -2.47 -3.04
N GLY A 672 23.19 -2.47 -4.20
CA GLY A 672 23.03 -3.53 -5.21
C GLY A 672 21.59 -3.73 -5.72
N ASN A 673 21.35 -4.91 -6.29
CA ASN A 673 20.04 -5.31 -6.83
C ASN A 673 19.33 -6.31 -5.91
N TYR A 674 18.00 -6.34 -5.93
CA TYR A 674 17.21 -7.32 -5.17
C TYR A 674 17.31 -8.69 -5.83
N VAL A 675 17.33 -9.74 -5.02
CA VAL A 675 17.41 -11.13 -5.51
C VAL A 675 16.05 -11.81 -5.37
N ALA A 676 15.40 -12.01 -6.52
CA ALA A 676 14.18 -12.78 -6.67
C ALA A 676 14.37 -13.84 -7.75
N ASP A 677 13.98 -15.09 -7.50
CA ASP A 677 14.09 -16.16 -8.50
C ASP A 677 12.84 -16.26 -9.38
N VAL A 678 11.72 -15.66 -8.98
CA VAL A 678 10.42 -15.77 -9.65
C VAL A 678 9.81 -14.39 -9.87
N CYS A 679 9.05 -14.19 -10.95
CA CYS A 679 8.13 -13.05 -11.07
C CYS A 679 6.70 -13.53 -11.34
N TYR A 680 5.71 -12.91 -10.69
CA TYR A 680 4.29 -13.24 -10.84
C TYR A 680 3.62 -12.21 -11.73
N PHE A 681 3.09 -12.65 -12.88
CA PHE A 681 2.34 -11.78 -13.78
C PHE A 681 0.95 -11.47 -13.20
N ILE A 682 0.58 -10.19 -13.14
CA ILE A 682 -0.69 -9.77 -12.50
C ILE A 682 -1.95 -9.95 -13.37
N GLY A 683 -1.79 -10.33 -14.64
CA GLY A 683 -2.88 -10.33 -15.62
C GLY A 683 -3.00 -9.00 -16.38
N GLU A 684 -4.07 -8.86 -17.17
CA GLU A 684 -4.35 -7.63 -17.93
C GLU A 684 -5.70 -6.98 -17.59
N ASP A 685 -6.51 -7.59 -16.71
CA ASP A 685 -7.74 -6.98 -16.21
C ASP A 685 -7.50 -5.62 -15.55
N ALA A 686 -8.56 -4.83 -15.44
CA ALA A 686 -8.55 -3.52 -14.80
C ALA A 686 -9.92 -3.22 -14.16
N PRO A 687 -9.97 -2.53 -13.01
CA PRO A 687 -8.83 -2.14 -12.15
C PRO A 687 -8.14 -3.33 -11.46
N ILE A 688 -6.88 -3.17 -11.02
CA ILE A 688 -6.15 -4.13 -10.17
C ILE A 688 -5.40 -3.35 -9.09
N MET A 689 -5.85 -3.48 -7.83
CA MET A 689 -5.18 -2.86 -6.67
C MET A 689 -3.94 -3.68 -6.22
N THR A 690 -3.98 -5.00 -6.39
CA THR A 690 -2.95 -5.92 -5.87
C THR A 690 -2.79 -7.16 -6.76
N GLY A 691 -1.60 -7.77 -6.74
CA GLY A 691 -1.34 -9.06 -7.35
C GLY A 691 -1.68 -10.24 -6.42
N ALA A 692 -1.33 -11.46 -6.81
CA ALA A 692 -1.36 -12.61 -5.91
C ALA A 692 -0.31 -13.67 -6.31
N ALA A 693 0.38 -14.23 -5.31
CA ALA A 693 1.22 -15.40 -5.49
C ALA A 693 0.35 -16.67 -5.56
N ILE A 694 -0.17 -16.99 -6.75
CA ILE A 694 -1.00 -18.19 -7.00
C ILE A 694 -0.37 -19.03 -8.13
N PRO A 695 0.08 -20.27 -7.87
CA PRO A 695 0.18 -20.90 -6.55
C PRO A 695 1.19 -20.17 -5.65
N GLU A 696 1.06 -20.39 -4.34
CA GLU A 696 1.95 -19.88 -3.31
C GLU A 696 3.41 -20.29 -3.58
N LEU A 697 4.34 -19.36 -3.34
CA LEU A 697 5.77 -19.60 -3.54
C LEU A 697 6.32 -20.42 -2.36
N PRO A 698 7.06 -21.52 -2.60
CA PRO A 698 7.67 -22.29 -1.50
C PRO A 698 8.64 -21.46 -0.65
N GLY A 699 8.76 -21.79 0.64
CA GLY A 699 9.67 -21.11 1.57
C GLY A 699 11.14 -21.22 1.16
N GLY A 700 11.85 -20.09 1.14
CA GLY A 700 13.27 -20.00 0.75
C GLY A 700 13.53 -19.41 -0.65
N TYR A 701 12.49 -18.90 -1.31
CA TYR A 701 12.59 -18.11 -2.54
C TYR A 701 12.00 -16.71 -2.34
N SER A 702 12.40 -15.75 -3.19
CA SER A 702 11.84 -14.40 -3.27
C SER A 702 11.25 -14.14 -4.66
N PHE A 703 10.27 -13.24 -4.75
CA PHE A 703 9.56 -12.89 -6.00
C PHE A 703 9.26 -11.39 -6.11
N ASP A 704 8.88 -10.91 -7.29
CA ASP A 704 8.17 -9.64 -7.48
C ASP A 704 6.95 -9.79 -8.41
N TYR A 705 5.99 -8.87 -8.32
CA TYR A 705 4.90 -8.76 -9.30
C TYR A 705 5.36 -8.03 -10.57
N ILE A 706 4.83 -8.43 -11.74
CA ILE A 706 5.15 -7.82 -13.04
C ILE A 706 3.88 -7.63 -13.90
N ASN A 707 3.84 -6.58 -14.73
CA ASN A 707 2.71 -6.25 -15.61
C ASN A 707 3.06 -6.40 -17.11
N ALA A 708 2.03 -6.32 -17.96
CA ALA A 708 2.17 -6.43 -19.40
C ALA A 708 3.06 -5.33 -20.01
N GLU A 709 3.04 -4.11 -19.46
CA GLU A 709 3.86 -3.00 -19.95
C GLU A 709 5.36 -3.30 -19.82
N VAL A 710 5.81 -3.79 -18.66
CA VAL A 710 7.22 -4.15 -18.45
C VAL A 710 7.61 -5.39 -19.27
N ILE A 711 6.75 -6.42 -19.32
CA ILE A 711 7.01 -7.63 -20.13
C ILE A 711 7.22 -7.26 -21.61
N ILE A 712 6.35 -6.42 -22.17
CA ILE A 712 6.41 -6.01 -23.58
C ILE A 712 7.62 -5.10 -23.86
N ASN A 713 7.82 -4.05 -23.04
CA ASN A 713 8.70 -2.93 -23.40
C ASN A 713 10.11 -2.98 -22.77
N ARG A 714 10.33 -3.76 -21.70
CA ARG A 714 11.61 -3.77 -20.95
C ARG A 714 12.24 -5.15 -20.81
N LEU A 715 11.46 -6.22 -20.77
CA LEU A 715 11.95 -7.56 -20.43
C LEU A 715 12.68 -8.22 -21.62
N SER A 716 13.87 -8.75 -21.36
CA SER A 716 14.68 -9.60 -22.26
C SER A 716 14.97 -10.96 -21.61
N VAL A 717 15.69 -11.85 -22.32
CA VAL A 717 16.27 -13.06 -21.72
C VAL A 717 17.78 -13.11 -21.93
N GLU A 718 18.51 -13.31 -20.84
CA GLU A 718 19.97 -13.50 -20.82
C GLU A 718 20.30 -14.70 -19.92
N ASP A 719 21.16 -15.61 -20.38
CA ASP A 719 21.57 -16.85 -19.69
C ASP A 719 20.42 -17.66 -19.04
N GLY A 720 19.26 -17.70 -19.69
CA GLY A 720 18.07 -18.42 -19.23
C GLY A 720 17.27 -17.73 -18.12
N LYS A 721 17.61 -16.48 -17.79
CA LYS A 721 16.83 -15.61 -16.90
C LYS A 721 16.07 -14.56 -17.70
N PHE A 722 14.91 -14.16 -17.23
CA PHE A 722 14.30 -12.88 -17.62
C PHE A 722 15.11 -11.73 -16.98
N VAL A 723 15.46 -10.71 -17.76
CA VAL A 723 16.30 -9.58 -17.30
C VAL A 723 15.66 -8.24 -17.65
N LEU A 724 15.85 -7.25 -16.79
CA LEU A 724 15.48 -5.85 -16.99
C LEU A 724 16.74 -4.97 -17.15
N PRO A 725 16.67 -3.82 -17.85
CA PRO A 725 17.85 -2.99 -18.16
C PRO A 725 18.65 -2.51 -16.93
N ASP A 726 17.98 -2.43 -15.78
CA ASP A 726 18.49 -1.97 -14.50
C ASP A 726 19.21 -3.09 -13.70
N GLY A 727 19.26 -4.30 -14.28
CA GLY A 727 19.93 -5.48 -13.71
C GLY A 727 19.10 -6.32 -12.74
N MET A 728 17.80 -6.05 -12.60
CA MET A 728 16.87 -6.99 -11.98
C MET A 728 16.72 -8.23 -12.87
N SER A 729 16.74 -9.43 -12.29
CA SER A 729 16.63 -10.69 -13.06
C SER A 729 15.85 -11.77 -12.31
N TYR A 730 15.08 -12.58 -13.04
CA TYR A 730 14.24 -13.67 -12.51
C TYR A 730 14.47 -14.95 -13.33
N ARG A 731 14.38 -16.13 -12.71
CA ARG A 731 14.59 -17.43 -13.39
C ARG A 731 13.31 -18.03 -13.95
N MET A 732 12.15 -17.66 -13.40
CA MET A 732 10.85 -18.19 -13.79
C MET A 732 9.78 -17.09 -13.76
N MET A 733 8.83 -17.14 -14.69
CA MET A 733 7.62 -16.33 -14.64
C MET A 733 6.42 -17.22 -14.33
N VAL A 734 5.60 -16.86 -13.34
CA VAL A 734 4.32 -17.51 -13.05
C VAL A 734 3.20 -16.69 -13.70
N LEU A 735 2.37 -17.35 -14.51
CA LEU A 735 1.12 -16.79 -15.03
C LEU A 735 -0.03 -17.05 -14.03
N PRO A 736 -0.96 -16.09 -13.87
CA PRO A 736 -2.13 -16.27 -13.01
C PRO A 736 -3.12 -17.24 -13.67
N GLN A 737 -4.07 -17.77 -12.90
CA GLN A 737 -5.14 -18.64 -13.40
C GLN A 737 -6.23 -17.82 -14.13
N LEU A 738 -5.87 -17.22 -15.26
CA LEU A 738 -6.75 -16.47 -16.17
C LEU A 738 -6.83 -17.16 -17.53
N GLU A 739 -8.03 -17.17 -18.12
CA GLU A 739 -8.25 -17.70 -19.47
C GLU A 739 -8.03 -16.65 -20.57
N THR A 740 -7.66 -15.42 -20.20
CA THR A 740 -7.59 -14.25 -21.08
C THR A 740 -6.18 -13.67 -21.20
N MET A 741 -5.76 -13.34 -22.43
CA MET A 741 -4.53 -12.61 -22.72
C MET A 741 -4.62 -11.94 -24.11
N ARG A 742 -4.06 -10.74 -24.27
CA ARG A 742 -3.97 -10.06 -25.57
C ARG A 742 -2.90 -10.71 -26.48
N PRO A 743 -3.10 -10.75 -27.81
CA PRO A 743 -2.15 -11.36 -28.73
C PRO A 743 -0.74 -10.76 -28.71
N GLU A 744 -0.62 -9.47 -28.39
CA GLU A 744 0.65 -8.73 -28.33
C GLU A 744 1.52 -9.22 -27.17
N LEU A 745 0.91 -9.42 -25.99
CA LEU A 745 1.60 -10.00 -24.84
C LEU A 745 1.98 -11.45 -25.09
N MET A 746 1.08 -12.25 -25.67
CA MET A 746 1.36 -13.65 -26.02
C MET A 746 2.52 -13.76 -27.04
N ALA A 747 2.59 -12.86 -28.03
CA ALA A 747 3.71 -12.82 -28.98
C ALA A 747 5.05 -12.52 -28.28
N LYS A 748 5.06 -11.62 -27.29
CA LYS A 748 6.25 -11.35 -26.48
C LYS A 748 6.63 -12.53 -25.59
N LEU A 749 5.67 -13.19 -24.94
CA LEU A 749 5.95 -14.38 -24.12
C LEU A 749 6.52 -15.52 -24.97
N GLU A 750 6.02 -15.71 -26.20
CA GLU A 750 6.58 -16.68 -27.15
C GLU A 750 8.03 -16.37 -27.52
N GLN A 751 8.36 -15.09 -27.78
CA GLN A 751 9.74 -14.65 -27.99
C GLN A 751 10.62 -14.96 -26.78
N LEU A 752 10.20 -14.59 -25.58
CA LEU A 752 11.00 -14.76 -24.36
C LEU A 752 11.26 -16.25 -24.06
N VAL A 753 10.28 -17.12 -24.24
CA VAL A 753 10.48 -18.58 -24.11
C VAL A 753 11.45 -19.09 -25.19
N ALA A 754 11.31 -18.65 -26.45
CA ALA A 754 12.25 -19.03 -27.51
C ALA A 754 13.71 -18.63 -27.20
N GLU A 755 13.91 -17.48 -26.57
CA GLU A 755 15.21 -16.94 -26.17
C GLU A 755 15.83 -17.66 -24.96
N GLY A 756 15.01 -18.30 -24.11
CA GLY A 756 15.46 -19.13 -22.99
C GLY A 756 14.61 -19.08 -21.72
N GLY A 757 13.56 -18.26 -21.67
CA GLY A 757 12.72 -18.07 -20.48
C GLY A 757 11.90 -19.31 -20.09
N ILE A 758 11.64 -19.45 -18.79
CA ILE A 758 10.82 -20.53 -18.21
C ILE A 758 9.52 -19.94 -17.68
N ILE A 759 8.38 -20.40 -18.21
CA ILE A 759 7.05 -19.96 -17.76
C ILE A 759 6.31 -21.12 -17.08
N TYR A 760 5.74 -20.88 -15.92
CA TYR A 760 4.82 -21.77 -15.22
C TYR A 760 3.39 -21.22 -15.36
N GLY A 761 2.46 -22.02 -15.89
CA GLY A 761 1.06 -21.64 -16.02
C GLY A 761 0.33 -22.26 -17.21
N GLN A 762 -0.98 -22.03 -17.24
CA GLN A 762 -1.88 -22.54 -18.28
C GLN A 762 -1.91 -21.64 -19.51
N ALA A 763 -2.27 -22.21 -20.66
CA ALA A 763 -2.48 -21.47 -21.89
C ALA A 763 -3.71 -20.53 -21.81
N PRO A 764 -3.60 -19.26 -22.23
CA PRO A 764 -4.77 -18.40 -22.42
C PRO A 764 -5.60 -18.87 -23.63
N LYS A 765 -6.90 -18.58 -23.63
CA LYS A 765 -7.89 -19.13 -24.57
C LYS A 765 -8.53 -18.10 -25.50
N SER A 766 -8.69 -16.86 -25.04
CA SER A 766 -9.24 -15.74 -25.81
C SER A 766 -8.62 -14.40 -25.42
N SER A 767 -8.73 -13.39 -26.29
CA SER A 767 -8.43 -12.01 -25.91
C SER A 767 -9.50 -11.49 -24.94
N PRO A 768 -9.14 -10.63 -23.96
CA PRO A 768 -10.13 -9.88 -23.17
C PRO A 768 -10.62 -8.61 -23.89
N SER A 769 -9.91 -8.17 -24.93
CA SER A 769 -10.20 -6.96 -25.70
C SER A 769 -11.13 -7.23 -26.89
N LEU A 770 -11.84 -6.19 -27.35
CA LEU A 770 -12.64 -6.22 -28.57
C LEU A 770 -11.80 -5.86 -29.80
N GLN A 771 -10.61 -5.28 -29.61
CA GLN A 771 -9.64 -5.00 -30.65
C GLN A 771 -9.39 -6.25 -31.51
N ASN A 772 -9.60 -6.10 -32.82
CA ASN A 772 -9.45 -7.16 -33.83
C ASN A 772 -10.27 -8.44 -33.57
N TYR A 773 -11.39 -8.39 -32.85
CA TYR A 773 -12.27 -9.55 -32.65
C TYR A 773 -13.06 -9.90 -33.94
N PRO A 774 -13.22 -11.20 -34.29
CA PRO A 774 -12.74 -12.41 -33.61
C PRO A 774 -11.32 -12.88 -33.98
N GLN A 775 -10.62 -12.19 -34.89
CA GLN A 775 -9.30 -12.61 -35.38
C GLN A 775 -8.23 -12.65 -34.27
N CYS A 776 -8.34 -11.79 -33.25
CA CYS A 776 -7.44 -11.78 -32.09
C CYS A 776 -7.46 -13.10 -31.31
N ASP A 777 -8.61 -13.77 -31.18
CA ASP A 777 -8.71 -15.07 -30.52
C ASP A 777 -8.03 -16.18 -31.33
N GLU A 778 -8.12 -16.15 -32.67
CA GLU A 778 -7.45 -17.13 -33.54
C GLU A 778 -5.94 -16.90 -33.58
N GLN A 779 -5.48 -15.65 -33.57
CA GLN A 779 -4.07 -15.30 -33.40
C GLN A 779 -3.53 -15.80 -32.05
N LEU A 780 -4.29 -15.60 -30.96
CA LEU A 780 -3.91 -16.07 -29.63
C LEU A 780 -3.80 -17.59 -29.57
N LYS A 781 -4.80 -18.32 -30.08
CA LYS A 781 -4.77 -19.80 -30.15
C LYS A 781 -3.57 -20.30 -30.95
N SER A 782 -3.26 -19.66 -32.07
CA SER A 782 -2.10 -19.98 -32.91
C SER A 782 -0.77 -19.80 -32.17
N LEU A 783 -0.61 -18.71 -31.41
CA LEU A 783 0.58 -18.46 -30.59
C LEU A 783 0.67 -19.42 -29.39
N ALA A 784 -0.43 -19.60 -28.64
CA ALA A 784 -0.48 -20.49 -27.49
C ALA A 784 -0.19 -21.95 -27.89
N ALA A 785 -0.66 -22.39 -29.07
CA ALA A 785 -0.37 -23.73 -29.60
C ALA A 785 1.11 -23.98 -29.91
N LYS A 786 1.95 -22.94 -30.09
CA LYS A 786 3.41 -23.11 -30.22
C LYS A 786 4.06 -23.60 -28.92
N LEU A 787 3.54 -23.15 -27.78
CA LEU A 787 4.12 -23.39 -26.46
C LEU A 787 3.43 -24.56 -25.74
N TRP A 788 2.09 -24.60 -25.73
CA TRP A 788 1.30 -25.55 -24.94
C TRP A 788 0.76 -26.76 -25.72
N ALA A 789 1.31 -27.09 -26.90
CA ALA A 789 0.93 -28.31 -27.61
C ALA A 789 1.43 -29.60 -26.92
N GLY A 790 0.61 -30.66 -26.95
CA GLY A 790 0.96 -32.00 -26.45
C GLY A 790 0.66 -32.24 -24.97
N ASP A 791 0.69 -33.52 -24.59
CA ASP A 791 0.30 -33.99 -23.24
C ASP A 791 1.43 -33.90 -22.19
N GLU A 792 2.65 -33.53 -22.59
CA GLU A 792 3.80 -33.41 -21.68
C GLU A 792 3.64 -32.22 -20.72
N LYS A 793 3.95 -32.41 -19.43
CA LYS A 793 3.79 -31.35 -18.43
C LYS A 793 4.82 -30.22 -18.55
N VAL A 794 6.03 -30.54 -19.00
CA VAL A 794 7.09 -29.59 -19.33
C VAL A 794 7.27 -29.63 -20.83
N LYS A 795 7.09 -28.49 -21.51
CA LYS A 795 7.11 -28.37 -22.97
C LYS A 795 8.22 -27.42 -23.37
N THR A 796 9.21 -27.89 -24.13
CA THR A 796 10.35 -27.07 -24.55
C THR A 796 10.05 -26.32 -25.84
N TYR A 797 10.44 -25.04 -25.91
CA TYR A 797 10.28 -24.22 -27.10
C TYR A 797 11.47 -23.27 -27.28
N GLY A 798 12.12 -23.33 -28.45
CA GLY A 798 13.41 -22.68 -28.68
C GLY A 798 14.46 -23.15 -27.68
N LYS A 799 14.90 -22.26 -26.78
CA LYS A 799 15.83 -22.57 -25.68
C LYS A 799 15.14 -22.74 -24.32
N GLY A 800 13.92 -22.24 -24.16
CA GLY A 800 13.18 -22.21 -22.90
C GLY A 800 12.10 -23.29 -22.81
N ALA A 801 11.17 -23.10 -21.88
CA ALA A 801 10.05 -24.02 -21.67
C ALA A 801 8.80 -23.35 -21.08
N VAL A 802 7.64 -23.97 -21.30
CA VAL A 802 6.43 -23.73 -20.52
C VAL A 802 6.06 -24.97 -19.70
N VAL A 803 5.43 -24.77 -18.55
CA VAL A 803 5.09 -25.82 -17.59
C VAL A 803 3.64 -25.73 -17.17
N ASP A 804 2.91 -26.84 -17.29
CA ASP A 804 1.52 -26.98 -16.86
C ASP A 804 1.30 -28.33 -16.17
N GLY A 805 0.53 -28.32 -15.07
CA GLY A 805 0.16 -29.53 -14.33
C GLY A 805 1.23 -30.17 -13.44
N LEU A 806 2.40 -29.56 -13.23
CA LEU A 806 3.31 -29.89 -12.11
C LEU A 806 3.06 -28.93 -10.93
N PRO A 807 3.35 -29.34 -9.68
CA PRO A 807 3.51 -28.40 -8.56
C PRO A 807 4.69 -27.44 -8.77
N LEU A 808 4.61 -26.24 -8.18
CA LEU A 808 5.66 -25.22 -8.33
C LEU A 808 7.02 -25.68 -7.78
N GLN A 809 7.07 -26.32 -6.61
CA GLN A 809 8.33 -26.85 -6.05
C GLN A 809 8.98 -27.90 -6.97
N GLU A 810 8.21 -28.90 -7.43
CA GLU A 810 8.70 -29.90 -8.39
C GLU A 810 9.25 -29.26 -9.68
N THR A 811 8.66 -28.12 -10.08
CA THR A 811 9.12 -27.35 -11.24
C THR A 811 10.44 -26.62 -10.96
N LEU A 812 10.56 -25.95 -9.80
CA LEU A 812 11.80 -25.30 -9.37
C LEU A 812 12.94 -26.33 -9.28
N ASP A 813 12.68 -27.51 -8.72
CA ASP A 813 13.64 -28.62 -8.63
C ASP A 813 14.03 -29.17 -10.02
N TYR A 814 13.07 -29.34 -10.94
CA TYR A 814 13.31 -29.79 -12.32
C TYR A 814 14.28 -28.86 -13.07
N PHE A 815 14.09 -27.54 -12.94
CA PHE A 815 14.98 -26.52 -13.53
C PHE A 815 16.20 -26.18 -12.65
N ARG A 816 16.40 -26.90 -11.53
CA ARG A 816 17.52 -26.73 -10.58
C ARG A 816 17.60 -25.32 -9.99
N ILE A 817 16.45 -24.67 -9.84
CA ILE A 817 16.28 -23.40 -9.15
C ILE A 817 16.21 -23.72 -7.65
N GLY A 818 17.38 -23.92 -7.03
CA GLY A 818 17.49 -24.18 -5.59
C GLY A 818 17.32 -22.91 -4.75
N LYS A 819 16.73 -23.06 -3.55
CA LYS A 819 16.46 -21.99 -2.57
C LYS A 819 17.59 -20.98 -2.42
N ASP A 820 17.23 -19.72 -2.22
CA ASP A 820 18.21 -18.66 -1.95
C ASP A 820 18.73 -18.76 -0.52
N VAL A 821 17.83 -18.87 0.47
CA VAL A 821 18.15 -19.30 1.84
C VAL A 821 17.24 -20.44 2.26
N ASP A 822 17.75 -21.36 3.08
CA ASP A 822 16.97 -22.42 3.72
C ASP A 822 17.05 -22.23 5.24
N VAL A 823 15.90 -21.92 5.88
CA VAL A 823 15.78 -21.46 7.28
C VAL A 823 14.36 -21.74 7.80
N SER A 824 14.12 -21.62 9.12
CA SER A 824 12.76 -21.70 9.71
C SER A 824 11.88 -20.55 9.22
N ASP A 825 10.59 -20.80 8.98
CA ASP A 825 9.59 -19.78 8.60
C ASP A 825 9.39 -18.69 9.67
N GLU A 826 9.90 -18.90 10.89
CA GLU A 826 9.97 -17.91 11.98
C GLU A 826 10.98 -16.78 11.71
N VAL A 827 11.88 -16.97 10.72
CA VAL A 827 12.91 -16.01 10.31
C VAL A 827 12.59 -15.46 8.93
N LEU A 828 12.07 -14.24 8.88
CA LEU A 828 11.87 -13.53 7.62
C LEU A 828 13.20 -12.92 7.16
N TRP A 829 13.35 -12.78 5.84
CA TRP A 829 14.61 -12.38 5.22
C TRP A 829 14.39 -11.59 3.92
N THR A 830 15.43 -10.88 3.50
CA THR A 830 15.55 -10.34 2.13
C THR A 830 17.02 -10.30 1.73
N HIS A 831 17.31 -10.33 0.42
CA HIS A 831 18.65 -10.48 -0.12
C HIS A 831 18.94 -9.44 -1.21
N ARG A 832 20.13 -8.83 -1.13
CA ARG A 832 20.65 -7.90 -2.14
C ARG A 832 22.07 -8.28 -2.57
N SER A 833 22.32 -8.19 -3.87
CA SER A 833 23.55 -8.65 -4.52
C SER A 833 24.28 -7.51 -5.22
N LEU A 834 25.62 -7.47 -5.07
CA LEU A 834 26.52 -6.51 -5.70
C LEU A 834 27.90 -7.15 -5.95
N ASP A 835 28.73 -6.52 -6.80
CA ASP A 835 30.01 -7.09 -7.24
C ASP A 835 30.96 -7.36 -6.05
N GLY A 836 31.22 -8.65 -5.78
CA GLY A 836 32.07 -9.12 -4.68
C GLY A 836 31.42 -9.11 -3.28
N MET A 837 30.11 -8.89 -3.17
CA MET A 837 29.41 -8.84 -1.88
C MET A 837 27.92 -9.24 -1.97
N GLU A 838 27.47 -10.11 -1.06
CA GLU A 838 26.05 -10.47 -0.90
C GLU A 838 25.57 -10.00 0.48
N ILE A 839 24.38 -9.38 0.56
CA ILE A 839 23.82 -8.82 1.79
C ILE A 839 22.45 -9.45 2.06
N TYR A 840 22.37 -10.30 3.09
CA TYR A 840 21.10 -10.82 3.61
C TYR A 840 20.69 -10.06 4.87
N PHE A 841 19.46 -9.57 4.92
CA PHE A 841 18.80 -9.18 6.17
C PHE A 841 18.00 -10.38 6.69
N LEU A 842 18.06 -10.64 8.00
CA LEU A 842 17.24 -11.66 8.67
C LEU A 842 16.61 -11.07 9.93
N THR A 843 15.36 -11.40 10.24
CA THR A 843 14.64 -10.96 11.45
C THR A 843 13.82 -12.10 12.08
N ASN A 844 13.93 -12.26 13.40
CA ASN A 844 13.13 -13.21 14.20
C ASN A 844 11.78 -12.56 14.56
N GLN A 845 10.69 -13.14 14.08
CA GLN A 845 9.34 -12.59 14.28
C GLN A 845 8.52 -13.34 15.36
N SER A 846 9.07 -14.42 15.93
CA SER A 846 8.37 -15.31 16.88
C SER A 846 8.03 -14.67 18.23
N GLY A 847 8.84 -13.71 18.69
CA GLY A 847 8.80 -13.17 20.06
C GLY A 847 9.52 -14.02 21.11
N GLU A 848 10.18 -15.12 20.74
CA GLU A 848 10.94 -16.02 21.63
C GLU A 848 12.41 -16.15 21.17
N GLU A 849 13.29 -16.72 22.00
CA GLU A 849 14.66 -17.07 21.54
C GLU A 849 14.63 -18.33 20.67
N ILE A 850 15.09 -18.21 19.42
CA ILE A 850 15.19 -19.32 18.47
C ILE A 850 16.64 -19.64 18.11
N ALA A 851 16.90 -20.91 17.76
CA ALA A 851 18.18 -21.39 17.28
C ALA A 851 18.01 -21.95 15.86
N VAL A 852 18.71 -21.37 14.90
CA VAL A 852 18.55 -21.64 13.47
C VAL A 852 19.90 -21.91 12.81
N ASN A 853 19.89 -22.62 11.68
CA ASN A 853 21.08 -22.89 10.88
C ASN A 853 20.87 -22.44 9.42
N PRO A 854 20.58 -21.16 9.14
CA PRO A 854 20.34 -20.68 7.78
C PRO A 854 21.45 -21.10 6.82
N SER A 855 21.04 -21.77 5.73
CA SER A 855 21.92 -22.18 4.63
C SER A 855 21.72 -21.22 3.46
N PHE A 856 22.73 -20.45 3.10
CA PHE A 856 22.69 -19.41 2.07
C PHE A 856 23.28 -19.91 0.74
N ARG A 857 22.73 -19.45 -0.38
CA ARG A 857 23.17 -19.76 -1.75
C ARG A 857 24.43 -18.97 -2.16
N VAL A 858 25.42 -18.95 -1.27
CA VAL A 858 26.69 -18.22 -1.42
C VAL A 858 27.86 -19.18 -1.23
N ASP A 859 28.82 -19.10 -2.15
CA ASP A 859 30.08 -19.84 -2.17
C ASP A 859 31.25 -18.86 -2.39
N GLY A 860 32.46 -19.23 -1.98
CA GLY A 860 33.70 -18.47 -2.20
C GLY A 860 33.87 -17.14 -1.42
N LEU A 861 32.81 -16.63 -0.78
CA LEU A 861 32.82 -15.43 0.08
C LEU A 861 32.79 -15.80 1.57
N LYS A 862 33.20 -14.88 2.46
CA LYS A 862 33.23 -15.11 3.91
C LYS A 862 32.11 -14.33 4.61
N PRO A 863 31.36 -14.95 5.52
CA PRO A 863 30.31 -14.26 6.27
C PRO A 863 30.87 -13.29 7.32
N GLN A 864 30.19 -12.15 7.47
CA GLN A 864 30.31 -11.20 8.57
C GLN A 864 28.90 -10.92 9.14
N LEU A 865 28.83 -10.65 10.43
CA LEU A 865 27.60 -10.27 11.13
C LEU A 865 27.64 -8.79 11.46
N TRP A 866 26.66 -8.03 10.97
CA TRP A 866 26.57 -6.58 11.11
C TRP A 866 25.28 -6.22 11.88
N ASP A 867 25.41 -5.58 13.04
CA ASP A 867 24.29 -5.18 13.91
C ASP A 867 23.86 -3.74 13.61
N ALA A 868 22.68 -3.56 13.02
CA ALA A 868 22.17 -2.22 12.75
C ALA A 868 21.80 -1.44 14.04
N VAL A 869 21.61 -2.10 15.19
CA VAL A 869 21.26 -1.43 16.45
C VAL A 869 22.48 -0.71 17.03
N THR A 870 23.59 -1.42 17.21
CA THR A 870 24.85 -0.83 17.73
C THR A 870 25.70 -0.17 16.64
N GLY A 871 25.70 -0.71 15.42
CA GLY A 871 26.68 -0.41 14.37
C GLY A 871 27.95 -1.27 14.46
N GLU A 872 28.00 -2.29 15.33
CA GLU A 872 29.10 -3.25 15.36
C GLU A 872 29.09 -4.18 14.13
N MET A 873 30.29 -4.59 13.72
CA MET A 873 30.50 -5.53 12.60
C MET A 873 31.56 -6.54 13.03
N GLN A 874 31.32 -7.83 12.80
CA GLN A 874 32.18 -8.89 13.28
C GLN A 874 32.33 -10.01 12.23
N MET A 875 33.54 -10.57 12.09
CA MET A 875 33.74 -11.80 11.33
C MET A 875 32.95 -12.95 11.94
N ILE A 876 32.37 -13.80 11.11
CA ILE A 876 31.81 -15.08 11.53
C ILE A 876 32.91 -16.14 11.41
N ASN A 877 33.15 -16.90 12.50
CA ASN A 877 34.19 -17.94 12.57
C ASN A 877 33.63 -19.37 12.56
N ASP A 878 32.34 -19.54 12.91
CA ASP A 878 31.69 -20.82 13.14
C ASP A 878 30.66 -21.07 12.02
N TYR A 879 31.13 -21.54 10.85
CA TYR A 879 30.30 -21.81 9.68
C TYR A 879 30.86 -22.99 8.87
N THR A 880 30.01 -23.67 8.10
CA THR A 880 30.45 -24.70 7.13
C THR A 880 30.12 -24.27 5.71
N ILE A 881 30.85 -24.82 4.73
CA ILE A 881 30.53 -24.71 3.30
C ILE A 881 30.26 -26.12 2.79
N GLU A 882 29.02 -26.37 2.35
CA GLU A 882 28.54 -27.67 1.94
C GLU A 882 27.73 -27.55 0.64
N ASN A 883 28.07 -28.34 -0.38
CA ASN A 883 27.38 -28.37 -1.68
C ASN A 883 27.24 -26.99 -2.38
N GLY A 884 28.21 -26.08 -2.19
CA GLY A 884 28.17 -24.72 -2.75
C GLY A 884 27.22 -23.77 -2.00
N ARG A 885 26.91 -24.07 -0.73
CA ARG A 885 26.14 -23.22 0.18
C ARG A 885 26.93 -22.96 1.45
N THR A 886 26.77 -21.78 2.04
CA THR A 886 27.34 -21.46 3.35
C THR A 886 26.28 -21.64 4.44
N ILE A 887 26.58 -22.42 5.48
CA ILE A 887 25.65 -22.74 6.58
C ILE A 887 26.11 -22.03 7.86
N LEU A 888 25.21 -21.29 8.48
CA LEU A 888 25.48 -20.42 9.62
C LEU A 888 24.64 -20.81 10.86
N PRO A 889 25.20 -21.57 11.83
CA PRO A 889 24.55 -21.78 13.12
C PRO A 889 24.46 -20.47 13.91
N MET A 890 23.25 -20.06 14.32
CA MET A 890 23.05 -18.84 15.11
C MET A 890 21.84 -18.92 16.05
N LYS A 891 21.90 -18.16 17.14
CA LYS A 891 20.76 -17.87 18.01
C LYS A 891 20.25 -16.46 17.73
N MET A 892 18.93 -16.28 17.75
CA MET A 892 18.27 -14.99 17.62
C MET A 892 17.37 -14.77 18.84
N GLU A 893 17.67 -13.74 19.63
CA GLU A 893 16.81 -13.28 20.72
C GLU A 893 15.47 -12.74 20.14
N PRO A 894 14.41 -12.54 20.95
CA PRO A 894 13.15 -11.96 20.49
C PRO A 894 13.31 -10.66 19.69
N ASP A 895 12.57 -10.51 18.61
CA ASP A 895 12.56 -9.34 17.71
C ASP A 895 13.95 -8.92 17.19
N ARG A 896 14.97 -9.78 17.25
CA ARG A 896 16.32 -9.49 16.74
C ARG A 896 16.40 -9.61 15.23
N SER A 897 17.19 -8.71 14.66
CA SER A 897 17.58 -8.74 13.26
C SER A 897 19.07 -8.53 13.07
N TRP A 898 19.58 -9.01 11.95
CA TRP A 898 20.99 -8.98 11.58
C TRP A 898 21.15 -8.76 10.09
N PHE A 899 22.22 -8.07 9.70
CA PHE A 899 22.75 -8.16 8.34
C PHE A 899 23.86 -9.21 8.31
N VAL A 900 23.69 -10.26 7.52
CA VAL A 900 24.75 -11.23 7.20
C VAL A 900 25.35 -10.81 5.86
N VAL A 901 26.56 -10.27 5.92
CA VAL A 901 27.29 -9.71 4.77
C VAL A 901 28.37 -10.70 4.36
N PHE A 902 28.25 -11.26 3.16
CA PHE A 902 29.26 -12.14 2.58
C PHE A 902 30.21 -11.32 1.73
N THR A 903 31.51 -11.34 2.02
CA THR A 903 32.53 -10.75 1.16
C THR A 903 33.91 -11.36 1.45
N ASN A 904 34.92 -11.08 0.63
CA ASN A 904 36.31 -11.41 0.94
C ASN A 904 37.10 -10.24 1.54
N GLN A 905 36.53 -9.02 1.56
CA GLN A 905 37.18 -7.82 2.08
C GLN A 905 37.04 -7.71 3.61
N THR A 906 38.01 -7.07 4.26
CA THR A 906 38.04 -6.87 5.72
C THR A 906 39.05 -5.78 6.10
N ASN A 907 38.87 -5.16 7.27
CA ASN A 907 39.77 -4.16 7.83
C ASN A 907 39.65 -4.13 9.38
N ASP A 908 40.45 -3.29 10.05
CA ASP A 908 40.50 -3.22 11.52
C ASP A 908 39.19 -2.73 12.19
N LEU A 909 38.19 -2.28 11.42
CA LEU A 909 36.86 -1.93 11.91
C LEU A 909 35.93 -3.16 12.02
N VAL A 910 36.28 -4.28 11.39
CA VAL A 910 35.57 -5.56 11.55
C VAL A 910 36.18 -6.32 12.73
N GLY A 911 35.39 -6.53 13.78
CA GLY A 911 35.80 -7.33 14.94
C GLY A 911 36.16 -8.76 14.53
N LYS A 912 37.13 -9.39 15.21
CA LYS A 912 37.66 -10.73 14.85
C LYS A 912 36.69 -11.90 15.10
N GLY A 913 35.43 -11.60 15.40
CA GLY A 913 34.39 -12.57 15.72
C GLY A 913 34.54 -13.20 17.10
N TYR A 914 33.42 -13.67 17.64
CA TYR A 914 33.45 -14.62 18.74
C TYR A 914 33.80 -16.04 18.23
N PRO A 915 34.28 -16.95 19.10
CA PRO A 915 34.55 -18.35 18.73
C PRO A 915 33.29 -19.22 18.54
N SER A 916 32.11 -18.65 18.71
CA SER A 916 30.81 -19.16 18.26
C SER A 916 29.92 -17.95 17.97
N ASN A 917 29.01 -18.06 17.01
CA ASN A 917 28.16 -16.93 16.58
C ASN A 917 27.08 -16.58 17.63
N SER A 918 26.97 -17.36 18.71
CA SER A 918 26.07 -17.12 19.85
C SER A 918 26.90 -16.73 21.09
N PRO A 919 27.14 -15.43 21.36
CA PRO A 919 28.00 -15.00 22.47
C PRO A 919 27.41 -15.36 23.85
N GLU A 920 28.13 -16.18 24.62
CA GLU A 920 27.76 -16.50 26.00
C GLU A 920 28.17 -15.38 26.97
N TYR A 921 27.20 -14.56 27.36
CA TYR A 921 27.34 -13.59 28.46
C TYR A 921 27.27 -14.30 29.82
N LYS A 922 28.29 -14.10 30.66
CA LYS A 922 28.39 -14.73 31.99
C LYS A 922 28.43 -13.68 33.08
N PHE A 923 27.54 -13.81 34.07
CA PHE A 923 27.44 -12.94 35.24
C PHE A 923 28.78 -12.83 35.99
N VAL A 924 29.13 -11.61 36.38
CA VAL A 924 30.33 -11.27 37.17
C VAL A 924 29.93 -10.84 38.58
N GLN A 925 29.07 -9.82 38.67
CA GLN A 925 28.54 -9.28 39.93
C GLN A 925 27.25 -8.49 39.69
N SER A 926 26.38 -8.40 40.69
CA SER A 926 25.27 -7.44 40.69
C SER A 926 25.79 -6.04 40.98
N ILE A 927 25.03 -5.02 40.57
CA ILE A 927 25.16 -3.64 41.07
C ILE A 927 24.08 -3.43 42.15
N ASP A 928 24.15 -4.24 43.22
CA ASP A 928 23.24 -4.24 44.38
C ASP A 928 23.62 -3.09 45.37
N THR A 929 23.88 -1.87 44.85
CA THR A 929 24.32 -0.68 45.60
C THR A 929 23.19 0.37 45.75
N PRO A 930 23.27 1.33 46.69
CA PRO A 930 22.26 2.38 46.81
C PRO A 930 22.18 3.26 45.55
N TRP A 931 20.99 3.38 44.99
CA TRP A 931 20.67 4.23 43.85
C TRP A 931 20.01 5.53 44.31
N THR A 932 20.47 6.66 43.78
CA THR A 932 19.78 7.95 43.87
C THR A 932 19.10 8.23 42.54
N ILE A 933 17.78 8.42 42.56
CA ILE A 933 16.94 8.65 41.38
C ILE A 933 16.43 10.10 41.40
N ASP A 934 16.73 10.86 40.34
CA ASP A 934 16.35 12.27 40.18
C ASP A 934 15.31 12.42 39.05
N PHE A 935 14.05 12.59 39.44
CA PHE A 935 12.90 12.81 38.54
C PHE A 935 12.71 14.29 38.16
N GLY A 936 13.63 15.17 38.56
CA GLY A 936 13.58 16.60 38.31
C GLY A 936 12.66 17.37 39.28
N LYS A 937 12.22 18.56 38.85
CA LYS A 937 11.48 19.55 39.66
C LYS A 937 10.04 19.82 39.20
N ALA A 938 9.51 19.04 38.25
CA ALA A 938 8.13 19.19 37.80
C ALA A 938 7.14 18.94 38.95
N LYS A 939 5.99 19.64 38.98
CA LYS A 939 4.93 19.44 39.99
C LYS A 939 4.45 17.99 40.07
N THR A 940 4.48 17.30 38.93
CA THR A 940 4.12 15.89 38.72
C THR A 940 5.19 14.90 39.17
N ALA A 941 6.42 15.34 39.43
CA ALA A 941 7.52 14.46 39.82
C ALA A 941 7.46 14.13 41.33
N PRO A 942 7.90 12.93 41.75
CA PRO A 942 8.07 12.62 43.16
C PRO A 942 9.23 13.41 43.81
N GLY A 943 10.20 13.85 43.01
CA GLY A 943 11.40 14.59 43.43
C GLY A 943 12.66 13.73 43.35
N LYS A 944 13.42 13.66 44.45
CA LYS A 944 14.58 12.76 44.61
C LYS A 944 14.22 11.60 45.52
N ILE A 945 14.60 10.39 45.11
CA ILE A 945 14.40 9.14 45.86
C ILE A 945 15.76 8.44 46.01
N THR A 946 16.03 7.86 47.18
CA THR A 946 17.15 6.93 47.37
C THR A 946 16.59 5.55 47.68
N THR A 947 17.05 4.51 46.97
CA THR A 947 16.58 3.13 47.12
C THR A 947 17.71 2.12 46.87
N THR A 948 17.63 0.94 47.46
CA THR A 948 18.43 -0.24 47.06
C THR A 948 17.63 -1.21 46.19
N GLU A 949 16.32 -1.03 46.07
CA GLU A 949 15.42 -1.88 45.28
C GLU A 949 14.92 -1.11 44.04
N LEU A 950 15.21 -1.66 42.86
CA LEU A 950 14.81 -1.13 41.55
C LEU A 950 13.49 -1.76 41.11
N THR A 951 12.42 -0.95 41.14
CA THR A 951 11.03 -1.42 41.02
C THR A 951 10.25 -0.59 40.01
N ASP A 952 9.24 -1.24 39.42
CA ASP A 952 8.29 -0.65 38.48
C ASP A 952 7.51 0.50 39.13
N TRP A 953 7.64 1.70 38.57
CA TRP A 953 7.04 2.92 39.11
C TRP A 953 5.52 2.79 39.26
N THR A 954 4.84 2.09 38.35
CA THR A 954 3.37 1.92 38.33
C THR A 954 2.82 1.22 39.57
N LYS A 955 3.69 0.50 40.30
CA LYS A 955 3.36 -0.22 41.54
C LYS A 955 3.56 0.61 42.81
N SER A 956 3.99 1.87 42.68
CA SER A 956 4.16 2.82 43.78
C SER A 956 2.84 3.20 44.47
N LYS A 957 2.93 3.56 45.75
CA LYS A 957 1.86 4.19 46.53
C LYS A 957 1.87 5.73 46.46
N ASP A 958 2.97 6.34 46.02
CA ASP A 958 3.00 7.77 45.68
C ASP A 958 2.49 7.95 44.25
N GLU A 959 1.33 8.59 44.09
CA GLU A 959 0.68 8.78 42.79
C GLU A 959 1.51 9.62 41.81
N ARG A 960 2.43 10.46 42.31
CA ARG A 960 3.38 11.22 41.49
C ARG A 960 4.44 10.32 40.83
N LEU A 961 4.78 9.20 41.48
CA LEU A 961 5.65 8.17 40.89
C LEU A 961 4.84 7.19 40.05
N LYS A 962 3.68 6.73 40.54
CA LYS A 962 2.82 5.75 39.86
C LYS A 962 2.38 6.20 38.47
N TYR A 963 1.97 7.46 38.36
CA TYR A 963 1.56 8.07 37.10
C TYR A 963 2.65 9.03 36.58
N TYR A 964 3.93 8.74 36.82
CA TYR A 964 5.02 9.53 36.24
C TYR A 964 5.16 9.24 34.75
N SER A 965 5.30 10.30 33.96
CA SER A 965 5.79 10.25 32.58
C SER A 965 6.87 11.30 32.41
N GLY A 966 8.02 10.92 31.87
CA GLY A 966 9.19 11.80 31.80
C GLY A 966 10.51 11.03 31.81
N THR A 967 11.57 11.71 32.25
CA THR A 967 12.93 11.17 32.33
C THR A 967 13.45 11.18 33.77
N ALA A 968 13.88 10.02 34.26
CA ALA A 968 14.48 9.87 35.58
C ALA A 968 15.97 9.54 35.46
N ASN A 969 16.81 10.26 36.22
CA ASN A 969 18.26 10.06 36.21
C ASN A 969 18.68 9.24 37.44
N TYR A 970 18.96 7.96 37.22
CA TYR A 970 19.50 7.05 38.22
C TYR A 970 21.01 7.25 38.35
N ARG A 971 21.52 7.24 39.58
CA ARG A 971 22.95 7.32 39.89
C ARG A 971 23.34 6.32 40.97
N THR A 972 24.44 5.60 40.77
CA THR A 972 25.09 4.79 41.81
C THR A 972 26.61 4.75 41.64
N VAL A 973 27.29 4.17 42.63
CA VAL A 973 28.74 3.97 42.66
C VAL A 973 29.00 2.53 43.11
N PHE A 974 29.88 1.82 42.38
CA PHE A 974 30.20 0.42 42.66
C PHE A 974 31.69 0.14 42.41
N ASP A 975 32.27 -0.83 43.14
CA ASP A 975 33.63 -1.31 42.86
C ASP A 975 33.62 -2.41 41.79
N TYR A 976 34.57 -2.36 40.87
CA TYR A 976 34.86 -3.45 39.92
C TYR A 976 36.27 -3.99 40.15
N LYS A 977 36.39 -5.32 40.20
CA LYS A 977 37.69 -6.02 40.18
C LYS A 977 37.91 -6.55 38.77
N LYS A 978 38.96 -6.08 38.10
CA LYS A 978 39.25 -6.43 36.71
C LYS A 978 39.50 -7.92 36.58
N THR A 979 38.84 -8.51 35.60
CA THR A 979 38.97 -9.91 35.21
C THR A 979 39.79 -10.03 33.93
N ASP A 980 40.36 -11.21 33.66
CA ASP A 980 41.19 -11.46 32.46
C ASP A 980 40.42 -11.52 31.14
N THR A 981 39.10 -11.30 31.17
CA THR A 981 38.24 -11.23 29.98
C THR A 981 38.42 -9.89 29.27
N LYS A 982 38.38 -9.92 27.93
CA LYS A 982 38.49 -8.71 27.12
C LYS A 982 37.24 -7.83 27.22
N ASP A 983 36.05 -8.44 27.16
CA ASP A 983 34.81 -7.74 26.90
C ASP A 983 33.89 -7.76 28.13
N VAL A 984 33.58 -6.56 28.65
CA VAL A 984 32.76 -6.34 29.86
C VAL A 984 31.52 -5.52 29.49
N PHE A 985 30.36 -5.96 29.97
CA PHE A 985 29.05 -5.38 29.66
C PHE A 985 28.32 -5.01 30.96
N ILE A 986 27.53 -3.94 30.93
CA ILE A 986 26.43 -3.74 31.89
C ILE A 986 25.15 -4.27 31.24
N ASP A 987 24.45 -5.14 31.95
CA ASP A 987 23.08 -5.56 31.65
C ASP A 987 22.17 -4.85 32.66
N LEU A 988 21.24 -4.05 32.16
CA LEU A 988 20.32 -3.24 32.97
C LEU A 988 19.14 -4.04 33.53
N GLY A 989 18.94 -5.29 33.10
CA GLY A 989 17.68 -6.00 33.31
C GLY A 989 16.55 -5.35 32.51
N LYS A 990 15.36 -5.20 33.10
CA LYS A 990 14.19 -4.66 32.38
C LYS A 990 14.13 -3.15 32.46
N VAL A 991 13.85 -2.49 31.35
CA VAL A 991 13.70 -1.03 31.26
C VAL A 991 12.33 -0.67 30.71
N GLY A 992 11.62 0.21 31.39
CA GLY A 992 10.38 0.83 30.92
C GLY A 992 10.62 2.30 30.57
N VAL A 993 10.93 2.68 29.33
CA VAL A 993 11.03 1.83 28.11
C VAL A 993 12.33 2.04 27.30
N MET A 994 13.15 3.03 27.64
CA MET A 994 14.49 3.26 27.06
C MET A 994 15.46 3.76 28.12
N ALA A 995 16.76 3.48 27.95
CA ALA A 995 17.82 3.95 28.85
C ALA A 995 19.10 4.39 28.12
N THR A 996 19.61 5.58 28.43
CA THR A 996 20.99 6.02 28.10
C THR A 996 21.92 5.70 29.28
N LEU A 997 23.07 5.09 29.01
CA LEU A 997 24.06 4.72 30.03
C LEU A 997 25.33 5.59 29.91
N THR A 998 25.77 6.14 31.05
CA THR A 998 27.02 6.88 31.19
C THR A 998 27.85 6.29 32.32
N LEU A 999 29.09 5.88 32.03
CA LEU A 999 30.00 5.27 32.98
C LEU A 999 31.28 6.12 33.11
N ASN A 1000 31.64 6.47 34.34
CA ASN A 1000 32.80 7.31 34.67
C ASN A 1000 32.84 8.68 33.94
N GLY A 1001 31.70 9.18 33.47
CA GLY A 1001 31.57 10.43 32.70
C GLY A 1001 31.66 10.26 31.18
N LYS A 1002 31.89 9.04 30.67
CA LYS A 1002 31.79 8.70 29.25
C LYS A 1002 30.40 8.13 28.97
N GLU A 1003 29.68 8.74 28.02
CA GLU A 1003 28.44 8.13 27.50
C GLU A 1003 28.80 6.86 26.72
N VAL A 1004 28.05 5.79 26.97
CA VAL A 1004 28.28 4.45 26.39
C VAL A 1004 27.28 4.17 25.26
N GLY A 1005 26.04 4.63 25.41
CA GLY A 1005 25.00 4.50 24.39
C GLY A 1005 23.60 4.44 24.99
N THR A 1006 22.60 4.32 24.11
CA THR A 1006 21.17 4.21 24.47
C THR A 1006 20.60 2.89 23.99
N THR A 1007 20.03 2.12 24.91
CA THR A 1007 19.29 0.88 24.63
C THR A 1007 17.78 1.13 24.71
N TRP A 1008 17.04 0.48 23.81
CA TRP A 1008 15.62 0.73 23.56
C TRP A 1008 14.79 -0.53 23.26
N MET A 1009 15.44 -1.70 23.26
CA MET A 1009 14.83 -3.03 23.18
C MET A 1009 15.57 -4.00 24.12
N ASP A 1010 14.92 -5.09 24.51
CA ASP A 1010 15.55 -6.17 25.28
C ASP A 1010 16.54 -6.98 24.39
N PRO A 1011 17.59 -7.59 24.97
CA PRO A 1011 18.09 -7.33 26.31
C PRO A 1011 18.78 -5.96 26.39
N HIS A 1012 18.55 -5.25 27.49
CA HIS A 1012 19.15 -3.93 27.74
C HIS A 1012 20.63 -4.01 28.19
N ARG A 1013 21.48 -4.61 27.32
CA ARG A 1013 22.91 -4.86 27.53
C ARG A 1013 23.77 -3.92 26.70
N LEU A 1014 24.79 -3.31 27.31
CA LEU A 1014 25.71 -2.36 26.66
C LEU A 1014 27.18 -2.68 26.99
N ASN A 1015 28.07 -2.59 26.00
CA ASN A 1015 29.50 -2.84 26.14
C ASN A 1015 30.18 -1.66 26.87
N VAL A 1016 30.77 -1.92 28.04
CA VAL A 1016 31.41 -0.91 28.89
C VAL A 1016 32.93 -1.04 28.98
N THR A 1017 33.53 -1.94 28.20
CA THR A 1017 34.97 -2.26 28.20
C THR A 1017 35.85 -1.02 28.17
N GLU A 1018 35.54 -0.08 27.26
CA GLU A 1018 36.28 1.17 27.04
C GLU A 1018 35.86 2.32 27.99
N ALA A 1019 35.18 2.00 29.10
CA ALA A 1019 34.70 2.98 30.09
C ALA A 1019 34.85 2.51 31.55
N ILE A 1020 34.89 1.19 31.79
CA ILE A 1020 35.05 0.59 33.12
C ILE A 1020 36.54 0.53 33.54
N LYS A 1021 36.80 0.60 34.84
CA LYS A 1021 38.16 0.59 35.43
C LYS A 1021 38.21 -0.21 36.74
N GLU A 1022 39.40 -0.54 37.22
CA GLU A 1022 39.61 -1.13 38.55
C GLU A 1022 39.13 -0.17 39.67
N GLY A 1023 38.48 -0.71 40.70
CA GLY A 1023 37.97 0.02 41.85
C GLY A 1023 36.68 0.79 41.57
N GLU A 1024 36.55 1.99 42.15
CA GLU A 1024 35.31 2.79 42.18
C GLU A 1024 34.89 3.27 40.78
N ASN A 1025 33.76 2.76 40.29
CA ASN A 1025 33.09 3.19 39.06
C ASN A 1025 31.81 3.98 39.36
N LYS A 1026 31.57 5.06 38.60
CA LYS A 1026 30.39 5.93 38.74
C LYS A 1026 29.45 5.71 37.57
N LEU A 1027 28.22 5.27 37.85
CA LEU A 1027 27.23 4.91 36.85
C LEU A 1027 26.02 5.85 36.92
N GLU A 1028 25.72 6.49 35.80
CA GLU A 1028 24.47 7.20 35.58
C GLU A 1028 23.65 6.47 34.51
N VAL A 1029 22.36 6.26 34.78
CA VAL A 1029 21.41 5.67 33.82
C VAL A 1029 20.22 6.61 33.71
N LYS A 1030 20.05 7.22 32.54
CA LYS A 1030 18.92 8.10 32.22
C LYS A 1030 17.83 7.24 31.61
N VAL A 1031 16.73 7.04 32.34
CA VAL A 1031 15.59 6.20 31.90
C VAL A 1031 14.43 7.10 31.51
N VAL A 1032 13.77 6.77 30.40
CA VAL A 1032 12.58 7.46 29.89
C VAL A 1032 11.47 6.47 29.58
N ASN A 1033 10.24 6.82 29.94
CA ASN A 1033 9.04 6.03 29.68
C ASN A 1033 8.10 6.71 28.66
N VAL A 1034 6.81 6.43 28.68
CA VAL A 1034 5.80 6.96 27.75
C VAL A 1034 4.76 7.86 28.45
N TRP A 1035 4.13 8.76 27.70
CA TRP A 1035 3.12 9.71 28.21
C TRP A 1035 1.84 9.08 28.76
N ARG A 1036 1.45 7.87 28.31
CA ARG A 1036 0.23 7.16 28.73
C ARG A 1036 -0.03 7.24 30.24
N ASN A 1037 0.98 6.97 31.07
CA ASN A 1037 0.79 6.84 32.52
C ASN A 1037 0.33 8.15 33.18
N ARG A 1038 0.92 9.28 32.78
CA ARG A 1038 0.50 10.61 33.29
C ARG A 1038 -0.88 11.00 32.78
N ILE A 1039 -1.21 10.70 31.51
CA ILE A 1039 -2.54 10.97 30.94
C ILE A 1039 -3.62 10.19 31.72
N THR A 1040 -3.45 8.87 31.89
CA THR A 1040 -4.38 8.02 32.67
C THR A 1040 -4.46 8.45 34.15
N GLY A 1041 -3.37 8.98 34.72
CA GLY A 1041 -3.39 9.62 36.04
C GLY A 1041 -4.21 10.91 36.09
N ASP A 1042 -4.10 11.74 35.06
CA ASP A 1042 -4.79 13.03 34.97
C ASP A 1042 -6.28 12.91 34.62
N GLN A 1043 -6.72 11.78 34.05
CA GLN A 1043 -8.16 11.49 33.90
C GLN A 1043 -8.92 11.45 35.23
N LYS A 1044 -8.21 11.30 36.36
CA LYS A 1044 -8.76 11.27 37.73
C LYS A 1044 -8.92 12.67 38.35
N LEU A 1045 -8.47 13.70 37.64
CA LEU A 1045 -8.50 15.10 38.07
C LEU A 1045 -9.54 15.90 37.28
N ASN A 1046 -10.04 16.98 37.87
CA ASN A 1046 -10.86 17.96 37.15
C ASN A 1046 -10.04 18.57 36.00
N LYS A 1047 -10.69 18.99 34.92
CA LYS A 1047 -10.01 19.39 33.66
C LYS A 1047 -8.99 20.51 33.87
N GLU A 1048 -9.26 21.40 34.82
CA GLU A 1048 -8.47 22.57 35.22
C GLU A 1048 -7.26 22.21 36.09
N GLU A 1049 -7.24 20.99 36.66
CA GLU A 1049 -6.15 20.48 37.50
C GLU A 1049 -5.18 19.57 36.74
N ARG A 1050 -5.55 19.14 35.52
CA ARG A 1050 -4.75 18.30 34.64
C ARG A 1050 -3.45 18.99 34.24
N THR A 1051 -2.40 18.20 34.13
CA THR A 1051 -1.08 18.58 33.66
C THR A 1051 -0.83 18.17 32.21
N THR A 1052 -1.64 17.24 31.68
CA THR A 1052 -1.64 16.85 30.26
C THR A 1052 -2.80 17.47 29.47
N TRP A 1053 -2.52 17.91 28.25
CA TRP A 1053 -3.49 18.37 27.26
C TRP A 1053 -3.39 17.53 25.97
N LEU A 1054 -4.55 17.18 25.42
CA LEU A 1054 -4.73 16.47 24.15
C LEU A 1054 -5.87 17.14 23.35
N LEU A 1055 -5.83 17.03 22.02
CA LEU A 1055 -6.95 17.43 21.14
C LEU A 1055 -7.99 16.32 21.03
N VAL A 1056 -7.54 15.07 20.89
CA VAL A 1056 -8.38 13.85 20.88
C VAL A 1056 -8.06 13.07 22.14
N ASP A 1057 -8.89 13.25 23.18
CA ASP A 1057 -8.72 12.64 24.51
C ASP A 1057 -9.74 11.50 24.73
N ASN A 1058 -9.38 10.29 24.29
CA ASN A 1058 -10.20 9.08 24.42
C ASN A 1058 -9.74 8.17 25.60
N VAL A 1059 -8.92 8.69 26.52
CA VAL A 1059 -8.31 7.90 27.60
C VAL A 1059 -9.22 7.85 28.83
N THR A 1060 -9.37 6.68 29.47
CA THR A 1060 -10.16 6.54 30.72
C THR A 1060 -9.27 6.40 31.97
N PRO A 1061 -9.80 6.64 33.18
CA PRO A 1061 -9.07 6.44 34.44
C PRO A 1061 -8.66 4.98 34.76
N GLU A 1062 -9.27 4.01 34.10
CA GLU A 1062 -9.12 2.56 34.34
C GLU A 1062 -8.08 1.89 33.43
N GLU A 1063 -7.58 2.63 32.43
CA GLU A 1063 -6.59 2.18 31.45
C GLU A 1063 -5.32 1.59 32.09
N GLU A 1064 -4.74 0.58 31.44
CA GLU A 1064 -3.54 -0.10 31.94
C GLU A 1064 -2.31 0.81 31.89
N LEU A 1065 -1.55 0.86 32.99
CA LEU A 1065 -0.31 1.61 33.08
C LEU A 1065 0.85 0.80 32.48
N ILE A 1066 1.64 1.45 31.63
CA ILE A 1066 2.82 0.86 30.99
C ILE A 1066 3.94 0.72 32.03
N PRO A 1067 4.51 -0.48 32.27
CA PRO A 1067 5.60 -0.69 33.21
C PRO A 1067 6.75 0.30 32.97
N SER A 1068 7.23 0.93 34.03
CA SER A 1068 8.09 2.13 33.90
C SER A 1068 9.27 2.13 34.85
N GLY A 1069 10.41 2.64 34.36
CA GLY A 1069 11.65 2.75 35.11
C GLY A 1069 12.63 1.59 34.90
N LEU A 1070 13.72 1.62 35.68
CA LEU A 1070 14.68 0.53 35.77
C LEU A 1070 14.15 -0.54 36.74
N MET A 1071 14.02 -1.78 36.28
CA MET A 1071 13.27 -2.84 36.95
C MET A 1071 14.09 -4.14 37.05
N GLY A 1072 14.26 -4.65 38.27
CA GLY A 1072 15.00 -5.89 38.52
C GLY A 1072 16.47 -5.62 38.89
N LYS A 1073 17.39 -6.46 38.40
CA LYS A 1073 18.81 -6.42 38.79
C LYS A 1073 19.70 -5.95 37.66
N VAL A 1074 20.40 -4.84 37.89
CA VAL A 1074 21.54 -4.42 37.07
C VAL A 1074 22.74 -5.32 37.41
N SER A 1075 23.47 -5.79 36.41
CA SER A 1075 24.65 -6.65 36.60
C SER A 1075 25.80 -6.33 35.65
N LEU A 1076 27.02 -6.64 36.07
CA LEU A 1076 28.15 -6.81 35.16
C LEU A 1076 28.16 -8.23 34.60
N GLN A 1077 28.41 -8.33 33.31
CA GLN A 1077 28.55 -9.58 32.57
C GLN A 1077 29.81 -9.51 31.70
N ASN A 1078 30.51 -10.64 31.54
CA ASN A 1078 31.61 -10.75 30.59
C ASN A 1078 31.20 -11.69 29.45
N CYS A 1079 31.52 -11.34 28.21
CA CYS A 1079 31.47 -12.32 27.13
C CYS A 1079 32.74 -13.19 27.18
N ARG A 1080 32.60 -14.51 27.06
CA ARG A 1080 33.77 -15.38 26.85
C ARG A 1080 34.07 -15.52 25.37
N SER A 1081 35.22 -15.01 24.95
CA SER A 1081 35.98 -15.68 23.90
C SER A 1081 36.32 -17.09 24.40
N GLY A 1082 35.63 -18.10 23.88
CA GLY A 1082 35.96 -19.49 24.12
C GLY A 1082 37.41 -19.77 23.71
N ALA A 1083 38.19 -20.44 24.56
CA ALA A 1083 39.48 -20.93 24.14
C ALA A 1083 39.27 -21.90 22.98
N ALA A 1084 39.91 -21.63 21.83
CA ALA A 1084 39.82 -22.51 20.67
C ALA A 1084 40.23 -23.93 21.07
N ARG A 1085 39.39 -24.91 20.74
CA ARG A 1085 39.81 -26.31 20.83
C ARG A 1085 40.89 -26.52 19.77
N GLN A 1086 42.05 -26.99 20.21
CA GLN A 1086 43.18 -27.37 19.36
C GLN A 1086 42.87 -28.66 18.59
#